data_AF-A0A968L4P4-F1
#
_entry.id   AF-A0A968L4P4-F1
#
_cell.length_a   1.000
_cell.length_b   1.000
_cell.length_c   1.000
_cell.angle_alpha   90.00
_cell.angle_beta   90.00
_cell.angle_gamma   90.00
#
_symmetry.space_group_name_H-M   'P 1'
#
loop_
_entity.id
_entity.type
_entity.pdbx_description
1 polymer ?
#
loop_
_entity_poly.entity_id
_entity_poly.type
_entity_poly.pdbx_seq_one_letter_code
_entity_poly.pdbx_strand_id
1 'polypeptide(L)'
;MENLPTGTVTFLFTDIEGSTKLAQQHPDKWESLRARHHTILNSAIESNNGYVFQIIGDAFCASFHTAGDAVRAATKGQTDLYQRDWADAPIRVRMGIHTGKAELQEDGQYHGYLAMSRIQRLMSAGHGGQVLISSATQELLLEDLPEDISLHDLGERRLKDLIRPEHIHQLIIPNLPIEFPPLKTLDAYRHNLPVQLTSFIGREKEMADIAKIIHEYRLVTLTGIGGTGKTRLSLQVSAELIDEFSDGVWFVQLAPLSDASLVPQEIASAWGVQSQTGQSLSKALTNFVRNRQLLLILDNCEHVLDACATLVTGLLHAAPKIKILTTSRVSLTVDGEMTYPVHPLALPDSKKPASLSALTQYEAVRLFIERAISVRPIFAVNNENAPAVAQICQRLDGIPLAIELAAARVRALSPDQIAKRLENRFDLLTDGSRSALPRQQTLRATMDWSYELLSEDERDLLAQLSVFTGDFSLEAVESVCTTREGSKINALDLLTALVDHSLVNVVEKNQESRYELLETVRQFALEKLSASDKLKITQDGHLAFYVDLAEEGFPHVWVGRTEWVDRFEAEYDNFRVAMDHAVASNPESAIRMGISLDMFWDITHRGKEAYAWGMQILELTESWQPSKWRALALSLAGTRTAIATGNYPKALDFIEAGLVMARGFGEKNDLIYILQGLSAINWFAGNFEKMRIYADEYLKIAQELNDQNNIHIALWQLGAAACGNGDIELGKSYYERSLELAEKENSPLSSTSALRELALIAHKEGDYLRAKELYQKGIQASKDARWEGNTVTMIVKLAQIALQENNLDQARQLCKDGLAIWNRSNRAEGNVDILAGFSSIAGIDGKYELAAKLFGATDSAYHDFPNWFMDELDHTIYDHIVAKVKEQLGEDIFHKEYEIGKQMTLSESLEFALKELK
;
A
#
# COMPACT_ATOMS: atom_id res chain seq x y z
N MET A 1 -5.56 -1.07 -34.87
CA MET A 1 -4.35 -1.57 -34.18
C MET A 1 -3.72 -2.79 -34.87
N GLU A 2 -4.36 -3.43 -35.85
CA GLU A 2 -3.91 -4.69 -36.48
C GLU A 2 -2.61 -4.65 -37.33
N ASN A 3 -1.83 -3.55 -37.35
CA ASN A 3 -0.66 -3.42 -38.24
C ASN A 3 0.59 -2.81 -37.59
N LEU A 4 0.64 -2.76 -36.25
CA LEU A 4 1.81 -2.26 -35.52
C LEU A 4 2.86 -3.37 -35.36
N PRO A 5 4.18 -3.05 -35.45
CA PRO A 5 5.24 -4.06 -35.40
C PRO A 5 5.23 -4.79 -34.04
N THR A 6 5.40 -6.11 -34.03
CA THR A 6 5.53 -6.91 -32.80
C THR A 6 6.59 -8.01 -32.98
N GLY A 7 7.11 -8.55 -31.89
CA GLY A 7 8.19 -9.54 -31.95
C GLY A 7 9.54 -8.83 -32.01
N THR A 8 10.16 -8.72 -33.19
CA THR A 8 11.41 -7.96 -33.38
C THR A 8 11.07 -6.59 -33.94
N VAL A 9 11.30 -5.54 -33.16
CA VAL A 9 10.85 -4.18 -33.46
C VAL A 9 12.05 -3.23 -33.45
N THR A 10 12.10 -2.29 -34.40
CA THR A 10 13.09 -1.21 -34.38
C THR A 10 12.49 0.02 -33.74
N PHE A 11 13.19 0.60 -32.78
CA PHE A 11 12.78 1.79 -32.06
C PHE A 11 13.68 2.98 -32.43
N LEU A 12 13.11 4.18 -32.40
CA LEU A 12 13.81 5.47 -32.47
C LEU A 12 13.40 6.29 -31.25
N PHE A 13 14.37 6.61 -30.39
CA PHE A 13 14.17 7.51 -29.26
C PHE A 13 14.94 8.80 -29.50
N THR A 14 14.33 9.93 -29.13
CA THR A 14 14.93 11.26 -29.30
C THR A 14 14.60 12.15 -28.11
N ASP A 15 15.49 13.07 -27.75
CA ASP A 15 15.22 14.19 -26.84
C ASP A 15 16.10 15.42 -27.20
N ILE A 16 15.75 16.58 -26.66
CA ILE A 16 16.51 17.82 -26.85
C ILE A 16 17.64 17.88 -25.81
N GLU A 17 18.88 18.00 -26.27
CA GLU A 17 20.02 18.15 -25.37
C GLU A 17 19.90 19.45 -24.57
N GLY A 18 19.83 19.33 -23.23
CA GLY A 18 19.74 20.48 -22.33
C GLY A 18 18.37 21.17 -22.32
N SER A 19 17.28 20.44 -22.63
CA SER A 19 15.90 20.97 -22.68
C SER A 19 15.52 21.79 -21.43
N THR A 20 15.83 21.29 -20.22
CA THR A 20 15.54 22.00 -18.96
C THR A 20 16.26 23.36 -18.87
N LYS A 21 17.53 23.43 -19.30
CA LYS A 21 18.30 24.67 -19.30
C LYS A 21 17.75 25.65 -20.34
N LEU A 22 17.36 25.17 -21.51
CA LEU A 22 16.72 25.97 -22.55
C LEU A 22 15.37 26.53 -22.08
N ALA A 23 14.56 25.72 -21.38
CA ALA A 23 13.29 26.15 -20.80
C ALA A 23 13.48 27.25 -19.74
N GLN A 24 14.53 27.14 -18.91
CA GLN A 24 14.87 28.17 -17.91
C GLN A 24 15.41 29.46 -18.53
N GLN A 25 16.19 29.36 -19.62
CA GLN A 25 16.77 30.52 -20.30
C GLN A 25 15.76 31.26 -21.20
N HIS A 26 14.76 30.55 -21.73
CA HIS A 26 13.77 31.08 -22.65
C HIS A 26 12.32 30.69 -22.27
N PRO A 27 11.85 31.00 -21.05
CA PRO A 27 10.55 30.54 -20.55
C PRO A 27 9.38 30.98 -21.44
N ASP A 28 9.42 32.23 -21.93
CA ASP A 28 8.34 32.80 -22.76
C ASP A 28 8.26 32.20 -24.18
N LYS A 29 9.34 31.56 -24.65
CA LYS A 29 9.45 31.01 -26.02
C LYS A 29 9.42 29.49 -26.04
N TRP A 30 9.63 28.82 -24.90
CA TRP A 30 9.82 27.38 -24.81
C TRP A 30 8.68 26.58 -25.44
N GLU A 31 7.42 26.91 -25.13
CA GLU A 31 6.27 26.19 -25.69
C GLU A 31 6.20 26.30 -27.23
N SER A 32 6.54 27.46 -27.80
CA SER A 32 6.56 27.65 -29.24
C SER A 32 7.71 26.93 -29.93
N LEU A 33 8.87 26.83 -29.28
CA LEU A 33 10.02 26.06 -29.75
C LEU A 33 9.71 24.56 -29.72
N ARG A 34 9.14 24.09 -28.60
CA ARG A 34 8.73 22.69 -28.41
C ARG A 34 7.66 22.26 -29.41
N ALA A 35 6.63 23.08 -29.64
CA ALA A 35 5.59 22.78 -30.63
C ALA A 35 6.17 22.59 -32.04
N ARG A 36 7.12 23.45 -32.44
CA ARG A 36 7.81 23.35 -33.74
C ARG A 36 8.69 22.10 -33.83
N HIS A 37 9.42 21.79 -32.76
CA HIS A 37 10.19 20.54 -32.65
C HIS A 37 9.28 19.31 -32.85
N HIS A 38 8.11 19.29 -32.18
CA HIS A 38 7.15 18.20 -32.28
C HIS A 38 6.61 18.04 -33.71
N THR A 39 6.31 19.15 -34.39
CA THR A 39 5.85 19.11 -35.79
C THR A 39 6.89 18.48 -36.71
N ILE A 40 8.16 18.85 -36.57
CA ILE A 40 9.25 18.32 -37.42
C ILE A 40 9.42 16.82 -37.18
N LEU A 41 9.52 16.38 -35.92
CA LEU A 41 9.72 14.97 -35.61
C LEU A 41 8.52 14.10 -35.98
N ASN A 42 7.29 14.52 -35.68
CA ASN A 42 6.10 13.77 -36.11
C ASN A 42 6.07 13.60 -37.63
N SER A 43 6.32 14.68 -38.38
CA SER A 43 6.34 14.62 -39.84
C SER A 43 7.43 13.68 -40.35
N ALA A 44 8.63 13.70 -39.77
CA ALA A 44 9.72 12.82 -40.15
C ALA A 44 9.43 11.35 -39.86
N ILE A 45 8.79 11.05 -38.72
CA ILE A 45 8.46 9.68 -38.29
C ILE A 45 7.31 9.11 -39.13
N GLU A 46 6.20 9.85 -39.26
CA GLU A 46 5.01 9.40 -39.99
C GLU A 46 5.28 9.22 -41.50
N SER A 47 6.06 10.13 -42.11
CA SER A 47 6.40 10.04 -43.54
C SER A 47 7.32 8.86 -43.88
N ASN A 48 7.91 8.21 -42.87
CA ASN A 48 8.78 7.05 -43.01
C ASN A 48 8.21 5.82 -42.30
N ASN A 49 6.88 5.64 -42.32
CA ASN A 49 6.19 4.46 -41.80
C ASN A 49 6.42 4.18 -40.30
N GLY A 50 6.77 5.21 -39.52
CA GLY A 50 6.94 5.11 -38.08
C GLY A 50 5.65 5.38 -37.32
N TYR A 51 5.54 4.76 -36.14
CA TYR A 51 4.44 4.98 -35.21
C TYR A 51 4.96 5.60 -33.91
N VAL A 52 4.53 6.81 -33.59
CA VAL A 52 4.81 7.46 -32.30
C VAL A 52 3.84 6.90 -31.26
N PHE A 53 4.34 6.05 -30.37
CA PHE A 53 3.53 5.45 -29.32
C PHE A 53 3.57 6.26 -28.01
N GLN A 54 4.58 7.12 -27.83
CA GLN A 54 4.71 7.93 -26.62
C GLN A 54 5.49 9.22 -26.87
N ILE A 55 5.04 10.32 -26.26
CA ILE A 55 5.76 11.59 -26.15
C ILE A 55 5.80 12.00 -24.67
N ILE A 56 7.00 12.21 -24.12
CA ILE A 56 7.20 12.65 -22.73
C ILE A 56 7.97 13.95 -22.74
N GLY A 57 7.29 15.07 -22.47
CA GLY A 57 7.92 16.39 -22.52
C GLY A 57 8.38 16.73 -23.95
N ASP A 58 9.69 16.74 -24.17
CA ASP A 58 10.33 16.89 -25.48
C ASP A 58 10.81 15.56 -26.09
N ALA A 59 10.69 14.44 -25.37
CA ALA A 59 11.16 13.15 -25.85
C ALA A 59 10.13 12.43 -26.73
N PHE A 60 10.57 11.85 -27.84
CA PHE A 60 9.76 11.02 -28.74
C PHE A 60 10.19 9.57 -28.65
N CYS A 61 9.22 8.67 -28.54
CA CYS A 61 9.40 7.23 -28.63
C CYS A 61 8.58 6.71 -29.81
N ALA A 62 9.27 6.23 -30.85
CA ALA A 62 8.66 5.71 -32.06
C ALA A 62 9.10 4.28 -32.39
N SER A 63 8.23 3.52 -33.04
CA SER A 63 8.50 2.16 -33.51
C SER A 63 8.35 2.02 -35.03
N PHE A 64 9.12 1.11 -35.60
CA PHE A 64 9.21 0.85 -37.04
C PHE A 64 9.28 -0.66 -37.30
N HIS A 65 8.73 -1.07 -38.44
CA HIS A 65 8.81 -2.45 -38.94
C HIS A 65 10.23 -2.81 -39.41
N THR A 66 10.97 -1.85 -39.95
CA THR A 66 12.31 -2.07 -40.51
C THR A 66 13.33 -1.10 -39.92
N ALA A 67 14.61 -1.50 -39.90
CA ALA A 67 15.69 -0.61 -39.48
C ALA A 67 15.92 0.54 -40.47
N GLY A 68 15.74 0.31 -41.77
CA GLY A 68 15.87 1.33 -42.80
C GLY A 68 14.85 2.45 -42.66
N ASP A 69 13.60 2.15 -42.32
CA ASP A 69 12.58 3.17 -42.07
C ASP A 69 12.95 4.07 -40.89
N ALA A 70 13.46 3.50 -39.79
CA ALA A 70 13.93 4.27 -38.63
C ALA A 70 15.11 5.17 -38.98
N VAL A 71 16.06 4.68 -39.80
CA VAL A 71 17.20 5.47 -40.28
C VAL A 71 16.75 6.62 -41.19
N ARG A 72 15.80 6.38 -42.11
CA ARG A 72 15.23 7.44 -42.97
C ARG A 72 14.50 8.50 -42.14
N ALA A 73 13.71 8.08 -41.14
CA ALA A 73 13.04 8.98 -40.20
C ALA A 73 14.04 9.84 -39.42
N ALA A 74 15.08 9.24 -38.83
CA ALA A 74 16.10 9.96 -38.08
C ALA A 74 16.90 10.93 -38.97
N THR A 75 17.21 10.51 -40.20
CA THR A 75 17.91 11.33 -41.20
C THR A 75 17.09 12.55 -41.58
N LYS A 76 15.82 12.35 -41.92
CA LYS A 76 14.90 13.43 -42.25
C LYS A 76 14.71 14.38 -41.06
N GLY A 77 14.50 13.82 -39.86
CA GLY A 77 14.35 14.58 -38.63
C GLY A 77 15.55 15.48 -38.35
N GLN A 78 16.77 14.92 -38.35
CA GLN A 78 17.98 15.73 -38.12
C GLN A 78 18.22 16.77 -39.21
N THR A 79 17.96 16.43 -40.47
CA THR A 79 18.12 17.37 -41.59
C THR A 79 17.15 18.55 -41.48
N ASP A 80 15.87 18.27 -41.23
CA ASP A 80 14.83 19.29 -41.09
C ASP A 80 15.07 20.16 -39.85
N LEU A 81 15.54 19.57 -38.74
CA LEU A 81 15.91 20.30 -37.52
C LEU A 81 17.12 21.22 -37.74
N TYR A 82 18.14 20.76 -38.48
CA TYR A 82 19.36 21.51 -38.75
C TYR A 82 19.15 22.65 -39.75
N GLN A 83 18.33 22.45 -40.78
CA GLN A 83 18.01 23.49 -41.76
C GLN A 83 17.10 24.58 -41.21
N ARG A 84 16.48 24.35 -40.04
CA ARG A 84 15.55 25.29 -39.44
C ARG A 84 16.29 26.42 -38.73
N ASP A 85 15.85 27.65 -38.99
CA ASP A 85 16.25 28.80 -38.21
C ASP A 85 15.54 28.82 -36.85
N TRP A 86 16.31 28.59 -35.79
CA TRP A 86 15.86 28.59 -34.39
C TRP A 86 16.16 29.93 -33.67
N ALA A 87 16.63 30.95 -34.40
CA ALA A 87 17.13 32.20 -33.82
C ALA A 87 18.18 31.94 -32.72
N ASP A 88 18.09 32.64 -31.58
CA ASP A 88 19.07 32.57 -30.49
C ASP A 88 18.98 31.29 -29.61
N ALA A 89 18.10 30.34 -29.94
CA ALA A 89 17.84 29.14 -29.13
C ALA A 89 17.92 27.85 -29.99
N PRO A 90 19.11 27.45 -30.46
CA PRO A 90 19.27 26.29 -31.33
C PRO A 90 18.80 25.01 -30.65
N ILE A 91 17.86 24.31 -31.29
CA ILE A 91 17.35 23.01 -30.82
C ILE A 91 18.25 21.91 -31.38
N ARG A 92 19.03 21.26 -30.51
CA ARG A 92 19.89 20.14 -30.88
C ARG A 92 19.33 18.85 -30.30
N VAL A 93 18.86 17.96 -31.18
CA VAL A 93 18.20 16.71 -30.79
C VAL A 93 19.21 15.57 -30.88
N ARG A 94 19.34 14.76 -29.83
CA ARG A 94 20.10 13.51 -29.89
C ARG A 94 19.13 12.37 -30.17
N MET A 95 19.56 11.39 -30.95
CA MET A 95 18.73 10.26 -31.37
C MET A 95 19.44 8.94 -31.17
N GLY A 96 18.70 7.90 -30.77
CA GLY A 96 19.18 6.53 -30.68
C GLY A 96 18.27 5.58 -31.45
N ILE A 97 18.85 4.59 -32.14
CA ILE A 97 18.12 3.53 -32.85
C ILE A 97 18.58 2.16 -32.36
N HIS A 98 17.62 1.34 -31.93
CA HIS A 98 17.87 -0.01 -31.46
C HIS A 98 16.80 -0.97 -31.93
N THR A 99 17.20 -2.19 -32.27
CA THR A 99 16.31 -3.27 -32.68
C THR A 99 16.36 -4.37 -31.64
N GLY A 100 15.20 -4.75 -31.11
CA GLY A 100 15.10 -5.72 -30.03
C GLY A 100 13.72 -6.37 -29.94
N LYS A 101 13.59 -7.35 -29.03
CA LYS A 101 12.32 -8.04 -28.81
C LYS A 101 11.37 -7.17 -27.98
N ALA A 102 10.15 -6.95 -28.47
CA ALA A 102 9.09 -6.24 -27.76
C ALA A 102 7.68 -6.73 -28.16
N GLU A 103 6.74 -6.62 -27.24
CA GLU A 103 5.34 -7.00 -27.40
C GLU A 103 4.45 -5.76 -27.26
N LEU A 104 3.45 -5.62 -28.15
CA LEU A 104 2.50 -4.51 -28.11
C LEU A 104 1.33 -4.86 -27.18
N GLN A 105 0.99 -3.94 -26.29
CA GLN A 105 -0.12 -4.05 -25.34
C GLN A 105 -1.42 -3.49 -25.93
N GLU A 106 -2.55 -3.83 -25.31
CA GLU A 106 -3.89 -3.35 -25.72
C GLU A 106 -4.05 -1.82 -25.63
N ASP A 107 -3.26 -1.17 -24.78
CA ASP A 107 -3.21 0.29 -24.63
C ASP A 107 -2.36 1.00 -25.70
N GLY A 108 -1.76 0.25 -26.63
CA GLY A 108 -0.89 0.76 -27.68
C GLY A 108 0.58 0.98 -27.26
N GLN A 109 0.96 0.62 -26.04
CA GLN A 109 2.35 0.71 -25.56
C GLN A 109 3.14 -0.58 -25.80
N TYR A 110 4.48 -0.45 -25.84
CA TYR A 110 5.38 -1.59 -26.01
C TYR A 110 5.94 -2.08 -24.69
N HIS A 111 5.81 -3.37 -24.43
CA HIS A 111 6.47 -4.08 -23.34
C HIS A 111 7.71 -4.83 -23.84
N GLY A 112 8.86 -4.56 -23.22
CA GLY A 112 10.14 -5.12 -23.62
C GLY A 112 11.25 -4.41 -22.88
N TYR A 113 11.28 -4.58 -21.54
CA TYR A 113 12.13 -3.78 -20.64
C TYR A 113 13.58 -3.67 -21.10
N LEU A 114 14.17 -4.76 -21.61
CA LEU A 114 15.55 -4.77 -22.10
C LEU A 114 15.74 -3.95 -23.38
N ALA A 115 14.80 -3.97 -24.32
CA ALA A 115 14.89 -3.19 -25.55
C ALA A 115 14.70 -1.68 -25.28
N MET A 116 13.74 -1.33 -24.41
CA MET A 116 13.43 0.06 -24.05
C MET A 116 14.56 0.72 -23.24
N SER A 117 15.08 0.01 -22.23
CA SER A 117 16.22 0.50 -21.45
C SER A 117 17.47 0.68 -22.32
N ARG A 118 17.76 -0.26 -23.22
CA ARG A 118 18.91 -0.16 -24.15
C ARG A 118 18.82 1.06 -25.05
N ILE A 119 17.70 1.29 -25.72
CA ILE A 119 17.59 2.43 -26.65
C ILE A 119 17.69 3.78 -25.93
N GLN A 120 17.08 3.90 -24.75
CA GLN A 120 17.16 5.12 -23.96
C GLN A 120 18.61 5.42 -23.53
N ARG A 121 19.36 4.39 -23.09
CA ARG A 121 20.77 4.53 -22.71
C ARG A 121 21.69 4.81 -23.91
N LEU A 122 21.40 4.20 -25.06
CA LEU A 122 22.09 4.48 -26.32
C LEU A 122 21.91 5.94 -26.75
N MET A 123 20.66 6.43 -26.82
CA MET A 123 20.36 7.83 -27.13
C MET A 123 21.04 8.79 -26.15
N SER A 124 20.98 8.48 -24.84
CA SER A 124 21.54 9.34 -23.78
C SER A 124 23.06 9.47 -23.83
N ALA A 125 23.77 8.49 -24.41
CA ALA A 125 25.22 8.53 -24.58
C ALA A 125 25.67 9.51 -25.67
N GLY A 126 24.75 9.89 -26.57
CA GLY A 126 25.00 10.82 -27.68
C GLY A 126 24.85 12.29 -27.29
N HIS A 127 25.24 13.15 -28.22
CA HIS A 127 25.16 14.60 -28.14
C HIS A 127 24.10 15.16 -29.10
N GLY A 128 23.65 16.40 -28.87
CA GLY A 128 22.65 17.02 -29.74
C GLY A 128 23.14 17.14 -31.19
N GLY A 129 22.34 16.66 -32.14
CA GLY A 129 22.66 16.53 -33.56
C GLY A 129 23.22 15.15 -33.96
N GLN A 130 23.45 14.26 -32.99
CA GLN A 130 24.02 12.93 -33.23
C GLN A 130 22.93 11.86 -33.30
N VAL A 131 23.13 10.86 -34.17
CA VAL A 131 22.28 9.66 -34.26
C VAL A 131 23.15 8.43 -33.98
N LEU A 132 22.84 7.70 -32.91
CA LEU A 132 23.57 6.50 -32.49
C LEU A 132 22.78 5.23 -32.75
N ILE A 133 23.47 4.17 -33.15
CA ILE A 133 22.89 2.92 -33.64
C ILE A 133 23.55 1.74 -32.90
N SER A 134 22.71 0.83 -32.39
CA SER A 134 23.16 -0.42 -31.76
C SER A 134 23.65 -1.45 -32.80
N SER A 135 24.43 -2.43 -32.36
CA SER A 135 24.94 -3.49 -33.26
C SER A 135 23.81 -4.31 -33.88
N ALA A 136 22.77 -4.63 -33.10
CA ALA A 136 21.60 -5.37 -33.59
C ALA A 136 20.88 -4.65 -34.74
N THR A 137 20.83 -3.32 -34.70
CA THR A 137 20.26 -2.51 -35.79
C THR A 137 21.23 -2.42 -36.97
N GLN A 138 22.52 -2.27 -36.71
CA GLN A 138 23.53 -2.21 -37.77
C GLN A 138 23.56 -3.51 -38.61
N GLU A 139 23.45 -4.68 -37.98
CA GLU A 139 23.39 -5.96 -38.68
C GLU A 139 22.20 -6.03 -39.65
N LEU A 140 21.04 -5.48 -39.26
CA LEU A 140 19.85 -5.42 -40.09
C LEU A 140 19.90 -4.35 -41.19
N LEU A 141 20.82 -3.37 -41.08
CA LEU A 141 21.01 -2.30 -42.06
C LEU A 141 21.98 -2.68 -43.18
N LEU A 142 22.72 -3.78 -43.08
CA LEU A 142 23.76 -4.16 -44.04
C LEU A 142 23.26 -4.25 -45.49
N GLU A 143 21.96 -4.53 -45.70
CA GLU A 143 21.34 -4.68 -47.02
C GLU A 143 20.32 -3.56 -47.37
N ASP A 144 20.02 -2.63 -46.45
CA ASP A 144 18.94 -1.61 -46.60
C ASP A 144 19.38 -0.19 -46.16
N LEU A 145 20.70 0.07 -46.10
CA LEU A 145 21.22 1.41 -45.82
C LEU A 145 21.05 2.32 -47.05
N PRO A 146 20.48 3.54 -46.92
CA PRO A 146 20.36 4.48 -48.03
C PRO A 146 21.73 4.85 -48.64
N GLU A 147 21.81 5.02 -49.97
CA GLU A 147 23.08 5.19 -50.72
C GLU A 147 23.96 6.36 -50.22
N ASP A 148 23.35 7.43 -49.72
CA ASP A 148 24.05 8.63 -49.26
C ASP A 148 24.44 8.60 -47.76
N ILE A 149 24.15 7.51 -47.06
CA ILE A 149 24.34 7.38 -45.62
C ILE A 149 25.44 6.35 -45.33
N SER A 150 26.30 6.62 -44.37
CA SER A 150 27.31 5.67 -43.90
C SER A 150 27.33 5.54 -42.39
N LEU A 151 27.98 4.51 -41.87
CA LEU A 151 28.12 4.26 -40.44
C LEU A 151 29.58 4.43 -40.01
N HIS A 152 29.81 5.21 -38.95
CA HIS A 152 31.10 5.32 -38.31
C HIS A 152 31.12 4.48 -37.03
N ASP A 153 32.04 3.53 -36.95
CA ASP A 153 32.21 2.66 -35.79
C ASP A 153 32.85 3.43 -34.62
N LEU A 154 32.16 3.46 -33.47
CA LEU A 154 32.63 4.10 -32.23
C LEU A 154 33.14 3.09 -31.18
N GLY A 155 33.15 1.79 -31.51
CA GLY A 155 33.66 0.69 -30.68
C GLY A 155 32.71 0.22 -29.58
N GLU A 156 33.17 -0.77 -28.81
CA GLU A 156 32.47 -1.25 -27.62
C GLU A 156 32.55 -0.24 -26.48
N ARG A 157 31.40 0.11 -25.90
CA ARG A 157 31.26 1.13 -24.85
C ARG A 157 30.36 0.65 -23.72
N ARG A 158 30.75 0.97 -22.48
CA ARG A 158 29.89 0.73 -21.32
C ARG A 158 28.87 1.86 -21.16
N LEU A 159 27.62 1.57 -21.49
CA LEU A 159 26.48 2.44 -21.22
C LEU A 159 26.02 2.31 -19.76
N LYS A 160 25.45 3.38 -19.20
CA LYS A 160 24.88 3.37 -17.85
C LYS A 160 23.85 2.22 -17.74
N ASP A 161 23.94 1.42 -16.66
CA ASP A 161 23.02 0.33 -16.28
C ASP A 161 22.94 -0.91 -17.18
N LEU A 162 23.79 -1.01 -18.20
CA LEU A 162 23.89 -2.22 -19.00
C LEU A 162 25.02 -3.14 -18.50
N ILE A 163 24.66 -4.41 -18.27
CA ILE A 163 25.60 -5.45 -17.79
C ILE A 163 26.71 -5.72 -18.83
N ARG A 164 26.39 -5.62 -20.12
CA ARG A 164 27.33 -5.86 -21.23
C ARG A 164 27.65 -4.56 -21.96
N PRO A 165 28.91 -4.34 -22.37
CA PRO A 165 29.25 -3.28 -23.31
C PRO A 165 28.39 -3.36 -24.56
N GLU A 166 27.99 -2.22 -25.09
CA GLU A 166 27.25 -2.09 -26.34
C GLU A 166 28.23 -1.62 -27.42
N HIS A 167 28.19 -2.23 -28.61
CA HIS A 167 29.01 -1.79 -29.74
C HIS A 167 28.22 -0.75 -30.55
N ILE A 168 28.69 0.49 -30.52
CA ILE A 168 27.93 1.68 -30.95
C ILE A 168 28.46 2.18 -32.29
N HIS A 169 27.54 2.50 -33.20
CA HIS A 169 27.83 3.16 -34.47
C HIS A 169 27.17 4.55 -34.51
N GLN A 170 27.79 5.51 -35.19
CA GLN A 170 27.18 6.79 -35.51
C GLN A 170 26.71 6.81 -36.96
N LEU A 171 25.50 7.32 -37.19
CA LEU A 171 25.01 7.59 -38.53
C LEU A 171 25.68 8.83 -39.10
N ILE A 172 26.27 8.72 -40.29
CA ILE A 172 26.85 9.83 -41.03
C ILE A 172 25.84 10.28 -42.09
N ILE A 173 25.28 11.46 -41.87
CA ILE A 173 24.26 12.07 -42.72
C ILE A 173 24.90 13.22 -43.52
N PRO A 174 24.67 13.31 -44.85
CA PRO A 174 25.19 14.40 -45.66
C PRO A 174 24.80 15.77 -45.13
N ASN A 175 25.74 16.72 -45.18
CA ASN A 175 25.55 18.12 -44.76
C ASN A 175 25.23 18.33 -43.27
N LEU A 176 25.42 17.32 -42.41
CA LEU A 176 25.35 17.45 -40.96
C LEU A 176 26.75 17.29 -40.31
N PRO A 177 26.93 17.79 -39.07
CA PRO A 177 28.17 17.58 -38.32
C PRO A 177 28.49 16.09 -38.14
N ILE A 178 29.75 15.73 -38.38
CA ILE A 178 30.25 14.34 -38.28
C ILE A 178 31.09 14.15 -37.00
N GLU A 179 31.75 15.22 -36.54
CA GLU A 179 32.58 15.20 -35.34
C GLU A 179 31.79 15.63 -34.09
N PHE A 180 31.77 14.77 -33.08
CA PHE A 180 31.15 15.02 -31.77
C PHE A 180 32.17 14.76 -30.66
N PRO A 181 31.97 15.32 -29.44
CA PRO A 181 32.77 14.93 -28.28
C PRO A 181 32.67 13.42 -28.02
N PRO A 182 33.62 12.83 -27.24
CA PRO A 182 33.52 11.44 -26.82
C PRO A 182 32.15 11.10 -26.25
N LEU A 183 31.66 9.89 -26.53
CA LEU A 183 30.36 9.44 -26.02
C LEU A 183 30.33 9.55 -24.49
N LYS A 184 29.17 9.90 -23.93
CA LYS A 184 28.93 9.98 -22.49
C LYS A 184 28.78 8.56 -21.90
N THR A 185 29.87 7.81 -21.94
CA THR A 185 29.99 6.41 -21.51
C THR A 185 30.84 6.31 -20.25
N LEU A 186 30.68 5.26 -19.44
CA LEU A 186 31.41 5.12 -18.17
C LEU A 186 32.94 5.19 -18.39
N ASP A 187 33.45 4.53 -19.42
CA ASP A 187 34.89 4.44 -19.72
C ASP A 187 35.54 5.78 -20.12
N ALA A 188 34.76 6.83 -20.39
CA ALA A 188 35.26 8.16 -20.76
C ALA A 188 35.66 9.01 -19.53
N TYR A 189 35.25 8.60 -18.33
CA TYR A 189 35.43 9.36 -17.09
C TYR A 189 36.39 8.67 -16.12
N ARG A 190 37.03 9.46 -15.24
CA ARG A 190 37.90 8.89 -14.19
C ARG A 190 37.03 8.29 -13.09
N HIS A 191 37.03 6.98 -12.94
CA HIS A 191 36.32 6.32 -11.85
C HIS A 191 36.91 4.94 -11.51
N ASN A 192 36.51 4.39 -10.36
CA ASN A 192 36.76 3.01 -9.97
C ASN A 192 35.46 2.25 -9.60
N LEU A 193 34.29 2.76 -10.00
CA LEU A 193 32.99 2.11 -9.76
C LEU A 193 33.00 0.63 -10.23
N PRO A 194 32.58 -0.33 -9.39
CA PRO A 194 32.56 -1.75 -9.75
C PRO A 194 31.45 -2.06 -10.76
N VAL A 195 31.74 -3.00 -11.68
CA VAL A 195 30.76 -3.51 -12.66
C VAL A 195 29.63 -4.25 -11.93
N GLN A 196 28.39 -3.82 -12.16
CA GLN A 196 27.20 -4.50 -11.64
C GLN A 196 26.84 -5.67 -12.56
N LEU A 197 26.88 -6.90 -12.02
CA LEU A 197 26.61 -8.13 -12.78
C LEU A 197 25.12 -8.47 -12.92
N THR A 198 24.28 -7.67 -12.27
CA THR A 198 22.83 -7.83 -12.27
C THR A 198 22.18 -6.46 -12.46
N SER A 199 21.01 -6.43 -13.08
CA SER A 199 20.20 -5.23 -13.25
C SER A 199 19.84 -4.57 -11.92
N PHE A 200 19.59 -3.26 -12.00
CA PHE A 200 19.04 -2.44 -10.93
C PHE A 200 17.55 -2.18 -11.23
N ILE A 201 16.67 -2.42 -10.26
CA ILE A 201 15.21 -2.41 -10.46
C ILE A 201 14.57 -1.38 -9.52
N GLY A 202 13.79 -0.47 -10.11
CA GLY A 202 13.05 0.57 -9.40
C GLY A 202 13.94 1.70 -8.91
N ARG A 203 13.41 2.47 -7.95
CA ARG A 203 14.05 3.60 -7.28
C ARG A 203 14.39 4.80 -8.15
N GLU A 204 13.66 5.00 -9.24
CA GLU A 204 13.87 6.15 -10.14
C GLU A 204 13.66 7.49 -9.41
N LYS A 205 12.71 7.52 -8.46
CA LYS A 205 12.46 8.70 -7.63
C LYS A 205 13.63 8.95 -6.67
N GLU A 206 14.07 7.94 -5.91
CA GLU A 206 15.17 8.10 -4.96
C GLU A 206 16.47 8.50 -5.66
N MET A 207 16.73 7.96 -6.85
CA MET A 207 17.88 8.37 -7.65
C MET A 207 17.83 9.86 -8.01
N ALA A 208 16.68 10.35 -8.48
CA ALA A 208 16.49 11.76 -8.79
C ALA A 208 16.60 12.65 -7.54
N ASP A 209 16.03 12.22 -6.42
CA ASP A 209 16.08 12.95 -5.15
C ASP A 209 17.53 13.04 -4.63
N ILE A 210 18.27 11.92 -4.60
CA ILE A 210 19.67 11.90 -4.14
C ILE A 210 20.55 12.74 -5.07
N ALA A 211 20.34 12.66 -6.39
CA ALA A 211 21.06 13.50 -7.36
C ALA A 211 20.87 15.00 -7.04
N LYS A 212 19.62 15.41 -6.81
CA LYS A 212 19.29 16.79 -6.40
C LYS A 212 19.98 17.16 -5.08
N ILE A 213 19.91 16.30 -4.07
CA ILE A 213 20.51 16.54 -2.75
C ILE A 213 22.04 16.66 -2.86
N ILE A 214 22.71 15.86 -3.70
CA ILE A 214 24.16 15.95 -3.92
C ILE A 214 24.55 17.30 -4.53
N HIS A 215 23.69 17.96 -5.32
CA HIS A 215 23.98 19.32 -5.79
C HIS A 215 23.95 20.34 -4.64
N GLU A 216 22.97 20.23 -3.73
CA GLU A 216 22.74 21.17 -2.63
C GLU A 216 23.71 20.94 -1.45
N TYR A 217 23.93 19.69 -1.05
CA TYR A 217 24.70 19.31 0.13
C TYR A 217 26.08 18.73 -0.25
N ARG A 218 27.07 18.88 0.64
CA ARG A 218 28.44 18.38 0.39
C ARG A 218 28.69 17.01 1.00
N LEU A 219 27.90 16.62 1.99
CA LEU A 219 27.90 15.32 2.62
C LEU A 219 26.47 14.78 2.62
N VAL A 220 26.29 13.63 1.98
CA VAL A 220 25.02 12.91 1.94
C VAL A 220 25.26 11.51 2.48
N THR A 221 24.43 11.06 3.41
CA THR A 221 24.54 9.73 4.03
C THR A 221 23.26 8.95 3.78
N LEU A 222 23.37 7.88 3.00
CA LEU A 222 22.29 6.93 2.79
C LEU A 222 22.18 6.02 4.02
N THR A 223 21.08 6.13 4.77
CA THR A 223 20.77 5.31 5.95
C THR A 223 19.74 4.22 5.64
N GLY A 224 19.58 3.22 6.50
CA GLY A 224 18.60 2.14 6.31
C GLY A 224 19.11 0.78 6.78
N ILE A 225 18.21 -0.21 6.88
CA ILE A 225 18.58 -1.57 7.33
C ILE A 225 19.57 -2.26 6.38
N GLY A 226 20.23 -3.30 6.90
CA GLY A 226 21.06 -4.18 6.06
C GLY A 226 20.22 -4.85 4.97
N GLY A 227 20.71 -4.85 3.74
CA GLY A 227 20.04 -5.52 2.61
C GLY A 227 19.05 -4.67 1.81
N THR A 228 18.76 -3.41 2.18
CA THR A 228 17.90 -2.48 1.40
C THR A 228 18.49 -2.02 0.07
N GLY A 229 19.78 -2.27 -0.16
CA GLY A 229 20.45 -1.92 -1.42
C GLY A 229 21.15 -0.56 -1.43
N LYS A 230 21.42 0.06 -0.27
CA LYS A 230 22.16 1.34 -0.15
C LYS A 230 23.43 1.40 -1.01
N THR A 231 24.25 0.35 -0.95
CA THR A 231 25.48 0.24 -1.76
C THR A 231 25.16 0.31 -3.25
N ARG A 232 24.20 -0.49 -3.74
CA ARG A 232 23.81 -0.46 -5.17
C ARG A 232 23.23 0.90 -5.55
N LEU A 233 22.36 1.48 -4.73
CA LEU A 233 21.78 2.81 -4.98
C LEU A 233 22.87 3.90 -5.04
N SER A 234 23.84 3.88 -4.12
CA SER A 234 24.95 4.85 -4.13
C SER A 234 25.80 4.76 -5.40
N LEU A 235 26.07 3.54 -5.86
CA LEU A 235 26.83 3.30 -7.09
C LEU A 235 26.04 3.75 -8.32
N GLN A 236 24.73 3.52 -8.32
CA GLN A 236 23.83 3.88 -9.39
C GLN A 236 23.74 5.39 -9.59
N VAL A 237 23.46 6.12 -8.51
CA VAL A 237 23.43 7.60 -8.51
C VAL A 237 24.79 8.16 -8.93
N SER A 238 25.87 7.57 -8.43
CA SER A 238 27.22 8.03 -8.76
C SER A 238 27.60 7.78 -10.23
N ALA A 239 27.10 6.70 -10.84
CA ALA A 239 27.25 6.44 -12.27
C ALA A 239 26.41 7.43 -13.11
N GLU A 240 25.26 7.87 -12.60
CA GLU A 240 24.45 8.89 -13.28
C GLU A 240 25.10 10.27 -13.25
N LEU A 241 25.75 10.65 -12.16
CA LEU A 241 26.41 11.95 -11.98
C LEU A 241 27.86 11.98 -12.49
N ILE A 242 28.34 10.91 -13.12
CA ILE A 242 29.77 10.72 -13.41
C ILE A 242 30.38 11.82 -14.27
N ASP A 243 29.59 12.42 -15.15
CA ASP A 243 30.01 13.48 -16.07
C ASP A 243 30.11 14.86 -15.44
N GLU A 244 29.64 15.03 -14.20
CA GLU A 244 29.67 16.30 -13.47
C GLU A 244 30.97 16.50 -12.66
N PHE A 245 31.71 15.42 -12.41
CA PHE A 245 32.90 15.44 -11.55
C PHE A 245 34.18 15.31 -12.39
N SER A 246 34.74 16.46 -12.76
CA SER A 246 35.94 16.53 -13.63
C SER A 246 37.19 15.82 -13.08
N ASP A 247 37.32 15.69 -11.76
CA ASP A 247 38.39 14.93 -11.10
C ASP A 247 37.99 13.49 -10.76
N GLY A 248 36.80 13.07 -11.16
CA GLY A 248 36.33 11.69 -11.12
C GLY A 248 35.43 11.31 -9.95
N VAL A 249 34.98 10.07 -9.99
CA VAL A 249 34.09 9.45 -9.00
C VAL A 249 34.77 8.24 -8.39
N TRP A 250 34.95 8.24 -7.06
CA TRP A 250 35.80 7.29 -6.35
C TRP A 250 35.04 6.53 -5.27
N PHE A 251 34.92 5.22 -5.44
CA PHE A 251 34.32 4.28 -4.50
C PHE A 251 35.37 3.65 -3.58
N VAL A 252 35.10 3.67 -2.28
CA VAL A 252 35.93 3.05 -1.24
C VAL A 252 35.05 2.16 -0.37
N GLN A 253 35.33 0.86 -0.39
CA GLN A 253 34.58 -0.13 0.36
C GLN A 253 35.25 -0.37 1.72
N LEU A 254 34.58 0.04 2.80
CA LEU A 254 35.14 -0.11 4.15
C LEU A 254 34.79 -1.44 4.80
N ALA A 255 33.79 -2.16 4.27
CA ALA A 255 33.30 -3.44 4.81
C ALA A 255 34.37 -4.48 5.22
N PRO A 256 35.51 -4.64 4.52
CA PRO A 256 36.56 -5.59 4.90
C PRO A 256 37.45 -5.14 6.07
N LEU A 257 37.40 -3.86 6.46
CA LEU A 257 38.27 -3.31 7.49
C LEU A 257 37.87 -3.81 8.88
N SER A 258 38.87 -4.23 9.66
CA SER A 258 38.71 -4.58 11.07
C SER A 258 39.32 -3.52 12.00
N ASP A 259 40.18 -2.65 11.47
CA ASP A 259 40.85 -1.57 12.19
C ASP A 259 40.48 -0.22 11.56
N ALA A 260 39.81 0.62 12.35
CA ALA A 260 39.32 1.94 11.93
C ALA A 260 40.45 2.93 11.56
N SER A 261 41.68 2.70 12.04
CA SER A 261 42.83 3.56 11.73
C SER A 261 43.29 3.47 10.27
N LEU A 262 42.86 2.43 9.54
CA LEU A 262 43.21 2.19 8.14
C LEU A 262 42.31 2.93 7.13
N VAL A 263 41.24 3.60 7.57
CA VAL A 263 40.32 4.32 6.68
C VAL A 263 41.04 5.35 5.77
N PRO A 264 41.98 6.18 6.25
CA PRO A 264 42.75 7.09 5.38
C PRO A 264 43.60 6.34 4.35
N GLN A 265 44.06 5.13 4.66
CA GLN A 265 44.89 4.32 3.76
C GLN A 265 44.10 3.77 2.57
N GLU A 266 42.86 3.34 2.79
CA GLU A 266 42.00 2.86 1.70
C GLU A 266 41.64 3.99 0.71
N ILE A 267 41.35 5.19 1.21
CA ILE A 267 41.10 6.36 0.37
C ILE A 267 42.37 6.77 -0.40
N ALA A 268 43.52 6.73 0.27
CA ALA A 268 44.80 7.00 -0.38
C ALA A 268 45.11 6.00 -1.50
N SER A 269 44.80 4.72 -1.29
CA SER A 269 44.93 3.66 -2.28
C SER A 269 44.02 3.93 -3.50
N ALA A 270 42.76 4.27 -3.26
CA ALA A 270 41.81 4.61 -4.33
C ALA A 270 42.27 5.82 -5.17
N TRP A 271 42.85 6.85 -4.55
CA TRP A 271 43.35 8.04 -5.23
C TRP A 271 44.80 7.94 -5.74
N GLY A 272 45.53 6.86 -5.44
CA GLY A 272 46.95 6.72 -5.76
C GLY A 272 47.86 7.73 -5.02
N VAL A 273 47.46 8.17 -3.82
CA VAL A 273 48.21 9.15 -3.01
C VAL A 273 49.20 8.43 -2.10
N GLN A 274 50.46 8.84 -2.11
CA GLN A 274 51.48 8.38 -1.18
C GLN A 274 51.84 9.50 -0.18
N SER A 275 52.05 9.16 1.08
CA SER A 275 52.49 10.14 2.09
C SER A 275 53.99 10.43 1.96
N GLN A 276 54.38 11.69 2.06
CA GLN A 276 55.79 12.08 2.17
C GLN A 276 56.31 11.86 3.60
N THR A 277 57.61 11.61 3.75
CA THR A 277 58.24 11.37 5.05
C THR A 277 58.00 12.56 6.01
N GLY A 278 57.33 12.32 7.14
CA GLY A 278 57.02 13.34 8.14
C GLY A 278 55.62 14.00 8.02
N GLN A 279 54.80 13.60 7.04
CA GLN A 279 53.41 14.08 6.90
C GLN A 279 52.40 12.97 7.28
N SER A 280 51.31 13.34 7.97
CA SER A 280 50.20 12.40 8.21
C SER A 280 49.41 12.15 6.93
N LEU A 281 48.91 10.92 6.75
CA LEU A 281 48.19 10.54 5.53
C LEU A 281 46.93 11.39 5.31
N SER A 282 46.18 11.71 6.37
CA SER A 282 45.02 12.62 6.31
C SER A 282 45.39 14.02 5.79
N LYS A 283 46.59 14.51 6.11
CA LYS A 283 47.09 15.80 5.58
C LYS A 283 47.49 15.69 4.10
N ALA A 284 47.99 14.54 3.66
CA ALA A 284 48.28 14.30 2.25
C ALA A 284 46.98 14.24 1.41
N LEU A 285 45.95 13.56 1.93
CA LEU A 285 44.61 13.49 1.32
C LEU A 285 43.97 14.87 1.19
N THR A 286 43.94 15.66 2.26
CA THR A 286 43.37 17.03 2.24
C THR A 286 44.11 17.95 1.25
N ASN A 287 45.44 17.84 1.13
CA ASN A 287 46.19 18.56 0.11
C ASN A 287 45.83 18.11 -1.32
N PHE A 288 45.61 16.80 -1.53
CA PHE A 288 45.25 16.24 -2.83
C PHE A 288 43.89 16.77 -3.33
N VAL A 289 42.90 16.89 -2.44
CA VAL A 289 41.53 17.28 -2.81
C VAL A 289 41.27 18.78 -2.87
N ARG A 290 42.15 19.62 -2.30
CA ARG A 290 41.91 21.07 -2.07
C ARG A 290 41.31 21.84 -3.27
N ASN A 291 41.80 21.56 -4.48
CA ASN A 291 41.37 22.27 -5.71
C ASN A 291 40.60 21.37 -6.69
N ARG A 292 40.21 20.17 -6.28
CA ARG A 292 39.59 19.16 -7.15
C ARG A 292 38.07 19.14 -7.01
N GLN A 293 37.39 18.81 -8.11
CA GLN A 293 35.95 18.56 -8.15
C GLN A 293 35.70 17.07 -8.36
N LEU A 294 35.61 16.34 -7.25
CA LEU A 294 35.40 14.89 -7.24
C LEU A 294 34.24 14.49 -6.31
N LEU A 295 33.68 13.31 -6.58
CA LEU A 295 32.75 12.61 -5.71
C LEU A 295 33.46 11.44 -5.03
N LEU A 296 33.45 11.41 -3.70
CA LEU A 296 33.94 10.29 -2.89
C LEU A 296 32.75 9.50 -2.34
N ILE A 297 32.74 8.20 -2.57
CA ILE A 297 31.74 7.27 -2.05
C ILE A 297 32.39 6.42 -0.97
N LEU A 298 31.92 6.53 0.27
CA LEU A 298 32.35 5.69 1.40
C LEU A 298 31.26 4.67 1.70
N ASP A 299 31.53 3.40 1.43
CA ASP A 299 30.54 2.34 1.62
C ASP A 299 30.75 1.59 2.93
N ASN A 300 29.66 1.35 3.65
CA ASN A 300 29.58 0.60 4.90
C ASN A 300 30.33 1.29 6.06
N CYS A 301 29.98 2.54 6.35
CA CYS A 301 30.63 3.33 7.41
C CYS A 301 30.28 2.90 8.84
N GLU A 302 29.22 2.11 9.05
CA GLU A 302 28.63 1.84 10.39
C GLU A 302 29.59 1.25 11.43
N HIS A 303 30.67 0.58 11.00
CA HIS A 303 31.63 -0.08 11.90
C HIS A 303 32.88 0.77 12.18
N VAL A 304 33.04 1.91 11.51
CA VAL A 304 34.19 2.82 11.61
C VAL A 304 33.75 4.29 11.69
N LEU A 305 32.56 4.53 12.27
CA LEU A 305 31.89 5.83 12.28
C LEU A 305 32.80 6.97 12.74
N ASP A 306 33.45 6.85 13.90
CA ASP A 306 34.31 7.89 14.45
C ASP A 306 35.48 8.25 13.53
N ALA A 307 36.10 7.24 12.93
CA ALA A 307 37.22 7.43 12.00
C ALA A 307 36.76 8.08 10.68
N CYS A 308 35.61 7.65 10.15
CA CYS A 308 34.97 8.25 8.99
C CYS A 308 34.57 9.70 9.26
N ALA A 309 33.86 9.97 10.36
CA ALA A 309 33.42 11.30 10.75
C ALA A 309 34.60 12.28 10.89
N THR A 310 35.67 11.86 11.56
CA THR A 310 36.90 12.65 11.71
C THR A 310 37.53 12.99 10.35
N LEU A 311 37.66 12.00 9.46
CA LEU A 311 38.30 12.20 8.16
C LEU A 311 37.43 13.05 7.21
N VAL A 312 36.14 12.75 7.13
CA VAL A 312 35.15 13.49 6.32
C VAL A 312 35.10 14.95 6.75
N THR A 313 35.08 15.22 8.05
CA THR A 313 35.17 16.59 8.59
C THR A 313 36.43 17.30 8.05
N GLY A 314 37.59 16.65 8.12
CA GLY A 314 38.84 17.21 7.60
C GLY A 314 38.81 17.50 6.09
N LEU A 315 38.22 16.59 5.29
CA LEU A 315 38.08 16.75 3.84
C LEU A 315 37.12 17.90 3.48
N LEU A 316 35.98 17.99 4.17
CA LEU A 316 34.98 19.04 3.96
C LEU A 316 35.53 20.44 4.29
N HIS A 317 36.37 20.57 5.31
CA HIS A 317 37.02 21.84 5.63
C HIS A 317 38.10 22.23 4.61
N ALA A 318 38.83 21.24 4.06
CA ALA A 318 39.98 21.51 3.19
C ALA A 318 39.64 21.70 1.71
N ALA A 319 38.53 21.15 1.21
CA ALA A 319 38.22 21.09 -0.22
C ALA A 319 36.80 21.54 -0.56
N PRO A 320 36.55 22.82 -0.88
CA PRO A 320 35.20 23.37 -1.03
C PRO A 320 34.37 22.73 -2.17
N LYS A 321 35.02 22.10 -3.14
CA LYS A 321 34.38 21.46 -4.31
C LYS A 321 34.18 19.95 -4.18
N ILE A 322 34.62 19.34 -3.07
CA ILE A 322 34.38 17.90 -2.84
C ILE A 322 32.92 17.65 -2.50
N LYS A 323 32.37 16.56 -3.05
CA LYS A 323 31.11 15.95 -2.61
C LYS A 323 31.40 14.56 -2.05
N ILE A 324 30.72 14.20 -0.98
CA ILE A 324 30.91 12.91 -0.29
C ILE A 324 29.54 12.26 -0.15
N LEU A 325 29.42 11.04 -0.67
CA LEU A 325 28.25 10.17 -0.50
C LEU A 325 28.67 9.01 0.39
N THR A 326 27.96 8.77 1.47
CA THR A 326 28.25 7.64 2.36
C THR A 326 27.09 6.66 2.40
N THR A 327 27.37 5.39 2.62
CA THR A 327 26.36 4.40 2.99
C THR A 327 26.65 3.93 4.40
N SER A 328 25.62 3.99 5.25
CA SER A 328 25.72 3.60 6.65
C SER A 328 24.37 3.09 7.14
N ARG A 329 24.33 2.47 8.31
CA ARG A 329 23.07 2.16 8.99
C ARG A 329 22.55 3.34 9.80
N VAL A 330 23.48 4.13 10.35
CA VAL A 330 23.23 5.33 11.17
C VAL A 330 23.95 6.54 10.56
N SER A 331 23.54 7.75 10.98
CA SER A 331 24.22 9.00 10.63
C SER A 331 25.69 9.01 11.07
N LEU A 332 26.56 9.74 10.34
CA LEU A 332 27.94 9.98 10.79
C LEU A 332 28.00 11.09 11.86
N THR A 333 26.92 11.84 12.07
CA THR A 333 26.82 12.98 13.00
C THR A 333 27.86 14.08 12.72
N VAL A 334 28.06 14.42 11.44
CA VAL A 334 29.00 15.47 11.00
C VAL A 334 28.26 16.75 10.61
N ASP A 335 28.81 17.91 10.94
CA ASP A 335 28.24 19.21 10.56
C ASP A 335 28.07 19.33 9.03
N GLY A 336 26.85 19.65 8.60
CA GLY A 336 26.50 19.77 7.19
C GLY A 336 26.19 18.43 6.50
N GLU A 337 26.03 17.35 7.26
CA GLU A 337 25.49 16.07 6.80
C GLU A 337 24.00 16.15 6.49
N MET A 338 23.61 15.65 5.33
CA MET A 338 22.22 15.38 4.98
C MET A 338 21.99 13.87 4.96
N THR A 339 21.10 13.38 5.81
CA THR A 339 20.71 11.97 5.84
C THR A 339 19.58 11.70 4.85
N TYR A 340 19.67 10.58 4.13
CA TYR A 340 18.62 10.12 3.22
C TYR A 340 18.25 8.66 3.57
N PRO A 341 17.07 8.42 4.18
CA PRO A 341 16.64 7.08 4.54
C PRO A 341 16.27 6.26 3.30
N VAL A 342 16.91 5.11 3.13
CA VAL A 342 16.65 4.16 2.04
C VAL A 342 15.71 3.08 2.54
N HIS A 343 14.43 3.25 2.23
CA HIS A 343 13.36 2.31 2.57
C HIS A 343 13.43 1.02 1.73
N PRO A 344 12.83 -0.09 2.17
CA PRO A 344 12.61 -1.27 1.34
C PRO A 344 11.82 -0.97 0.06
N LEU A 345 11.83 -1.90 -0.90
CA LEU A 345 11.13 -1.74 -2.18
C LEU A 345 9.61 -1.72 -2.00
N ALA A 346 8.91 -0.99 -2.87
CA ALA A 346 7.46 -0.90 -2.84
C ALA A 346 6.78 -2.29 -2.93
N LEU A 347 5.80 -2.51 -2.05
CA LEU A 347 5.04 -3.76 -1.91
C LEU A 347 3.58 -3.58 -2.32
N PRO A 348 2.94 -4.65 -2.83
CA PRO A 348 1.49 -4.67 -3.02
C PRO A 348 0.74 -4.65 -1.68
N ASP A 349 -0.33 -3.86 -1.61
CA ASP A 349 -1.22 -3.78 -0.45
C ASP A 349 -1.83 -5.16 -0.13
N SER A 350 -1.64 -5.64 1.10
CA SER A 350 -2.15 -6.94 1.54
C SER A 350 -3.67 -6.99 1.65
N LYS A 351 -4.33 -5.83 1.79
CA LYS A 351 -5.78 -5.71 1.93
C LYS A 351 -6.51 -5.60 0.59
N LYS A 352 -5.80 -5.46 -0.53
CA LYS A 352 -6.39 -5.32 -1.88
C LYS A 352 -5.85 -6.38 -2.83
N PRO A 353 -6.69 -7.32 -3.31
CA PRO A 353 -6.27 -8.24 -4.36
C PRO A 353 -5.95 -7.43 -5.63
N ALA A 354 -4.68 -7.32 -5.96
CA ALA A 354 -4.22 -6.65 -7.17
C ALA A 354 -4.33 -7.61 -8.37
N SER A 355 -4.77 -7.09 -9.52
CA SER A 355 -4.72 -7.82 -10.79
C SER A 355 -3.26 -8.20 -11.13
N LEU A 356 -3.08 -9.22 -11.96
CA LEU A 356 -1.74 -9.62 -12.44
C LEU A 356 -0.94 -8.45 -13.05
N SER A 357 -1.61 -7.58 -13.81
CA SER A 357 -1.02 -6.40 -14.43
C SER A 357 -0.60 -5.32 -13.41
N ALA A 358 -1.31 -5.20 -12.30
CA ALA A 358 -0.94 -4.30 -11.21
C ALA A 358 0.19 -4.87 -10.35
N LEU A 359 0.20 -6.19 -10.09
CA LEU A 359 1.23 -6.85 -9.29
C LEU A 359 2.63 -6.73 -9.90
N THR A 360 2.75 -6.85 -11.23
CA THR A 360 4.04 -6.74 -11.95
C THR A 360 4.60 -5.32 -12.00
N GLN A 361 3.86 -4.31 -11.52
CA GLN A 361 4.35 -2.92 -11.43
C GLN A 361 5.12 -2.67 -10.12
N TYR A 362 4.89 -3.46 -9.06
CA TYR A 362 5.58 -3.30 -7.79
C TYR A 362 7.04 -3.73 -7.87
N GLU A 363 7.94 -2.89 -7.36
CA GLU A 363 9.39 -3.06 -7.46
C GLU A 363 9.88 -4.39 -6.83
N ALA A 364 9.34 -4.76 -5.67
CA ALA A 364 9.68 -6.01 -4.99
C ALA A 364 9.31 -7.23 -5.83
N VAL A 365 8.14 -7.20 -6.48
CA VAL A 365 7.65 -8.28 -7.35
C VAL A 365 8.49 -8.35 -8.63
N ARG A 366 8.80 -7.21 -9.24
CA ARG A 366 9.68 -7.13 -10.43
C ARG A 366 11.05 -7.73 -10.13
N LEU A 367 11.64 -7.37 -8.99
CA LEU A 367 12.91 -7.94 -8.55
C LEU A 367 12.80 -9.47 -8.38
N PHE A 368 11.76 -9.97 -7.70
CA PHE A 368 11.58 -11.41 -7.52
C PHE A 368 11.51 -12.13 -8.87
N ILE A 369 10.71 -11.63 -9.82
CA ILE A 369 10.51 -12.22 -11.15
C ILE A 369 11.83 -12.31 -11.90
N GLU A 370 12.58 -11.20 -11.97
CA GLU A 370 13.81 -11.16 -12.73
C GLU A 370 14.89 -12.09 -12.15
N ARG A 371 14.97 -12.17 -10.82
CA ARG A 371 15.91 -13.07 -10.13
C ARG A 371 15.48 -14.53 -10.28
N ALA A 372 14.18 -14.81 -10.29
CA ALA A 372 13.64 -16.15 -10.54
C ALA A 372 13.93 -16.61 -11.98
N ILE A 373 13.73 -15.74 -12.99
CA ILE A 373 14.05 -16.02 -14.40
C ILE A 373 15.54 -16.30 -14.59
N SER A 374 16.40 -15.55 -13.88
CA SER A 374 17.86 -15.74 -13.93
C SER A 374 18.31 -17.14 -13.49
N VAL A 375 17.53 -17.80 -12.62
CA VAL A 375 17.82 -19.15 -12.12
C VAL A 375 16.99 -20.23 -12.83
N ARG A 376 15.80 -19.89 -13.32
CA ARG A 376 14.88 -20.75 -14.07
C ARG A 376 14.30 -19.97 -15.26
N PRO A 377 14.89 -20.06 -16.46
CA PRO A 377 14.48 -19.23 -17.62
C PRO A 377 13.02 -19.40 -18.08
N ILE A 378 12.38 -20.52 -17.74
CA ILE A 378 10.97 -20.82 -18.08
C ILE A 378 10.00 -20.27 -17.02
N PHE A 379 10.50 -19.64 -15.94
CA PHE A 379 9.64 -19.08 -14.91
C PHE A 379 8.80 -17.92 -15.46
N ALA A 380 7.48 -18.01 -15.27
CA ALA A 380 6.53 -16.97 -15.60
C ALA A 380 5.50 -16.84 -14.48
N VAL A 381 5.06 -15.61 -14.21
CA VAL A 381 3.98 -15.34 -13.26
C VAL A 381 2.65 -15.47 -14.00
N ASN A 382 1.71 -16.19 -13.41
CA ASN A 382 0.35 -16.39 -13.91
C ASN A 382 -0.67 -16.12 -12.78
N ASN A 383 -1.96 -16.14 -13.11
CA ASN A 383 -3.01 -15.87 -12.11
C ASN A 383 -3.00 -16.86 -10.93
N GLU A 384 -2.48 -18.07 -11.11
CA GLU A 384 -2.42 -19.09 -10.06
C GLU A 384 -1.30 -18.81 -9.05
N ASN A 385 -0.11 -18.41 -9.51
CA ASN A 385 1.07 -18.21 -8.65
C ASN A 385 1.29 -16.77 -8.21
N ALA A 386 0.59 -15.79 -8.79
CA ALA A 386 0.72 -14.37 -8.46
C ALA A 386 0.42 -14.06 -6.97
N PRO A 387 -0.63 -14.64 -6.33
CA PRO A 387 -0.87 -14.42 -4.90
C PRO A 387 0.29 -14.92 -4.04
N ALA A 388 0.90 -16.06 -4.38
CA ALA A 388 2.05 -16.59 -3.66
C ALA A 388 3.29 -15.71 -3.82
N VAL A 389 3.54 -15.15 -5.01
CA VAL A 389 4.66 -14.21 -5.24
C VAL A 389 4.48 -12.91 -4.44
N ALA A 390 3.26 -12.36 -4.43
CA ALA A 390 2.93 -11.19 -3.60
C ALA A 390 3.15 -11.48 -2.11
N GLN A 391 2.67 -12.65 -1.64
CA GLN A 391 2.85 -13.10 -0.27
C GLN A 391 4.33 -13.29 0.10
N ILE A 392 5.16 -13.83 -0.81
CA ILE A 392 6.61 -13.91 -0.61
C ILE A 392 7.21 -12.51 -0.42
N CYS A 393 6.90 -11.57 -1.31
CA CYS A 393 7.46 -10.22 -1.24
C CYS A 393 7.05 -9.50 0.06
N GLN A 394 5.78 -9.63 0.45
CA GLN A 394 5.25 -9.11 1.71
C GLN A 394 5.94 -9.74 2.92
N ARG A 395 6.12 -11.07 2.94
CA ARG A 395 6.86 -11.79 3.99
C ARG A 395 8.37 -11.53 3.97
N LEU A 396 8.89 -10.75 3.04
CA LEU A 396 10.29 -10.35 3.01
C LEU A 396 10.43 -8.83 3.12
N ASP A 397 9.35 -8.14 3.51
CA ASP A 397 9.26 -6.70 3.79
C ASP A 397 9.81 -5.83 2.66
N GLY A 398 9.79 -6.31 1.41
CA GLY A 398 10.37 -5.58 0.28
C GLY A 398 11.90 -5.48 0.31
N ILE A 399 12.58 -6.21 1.20
CA ILE A 399 14.04 -6.16 1.36
C ILE A 399 14.70 -6.85 0.14
N PRO A 400 15.42 -6.11 -0.73
CA PRO A 400 16.01 -6.65 -1.95
C PRO A 400 16.85 -7.91 -1.74
N LEU A 401 17.74 -7.90 -0.74
CA LEU A 401 18.59 -9.07 -0.46
C LEU A 401 17.77 -10.31 -0.11
N ALA A 402 16.73 -10.15 0.71
CA ALA A 402 15.87 -11.25 1.12
C ALA A 402 15.08 -11.80 -0.07
N ILE A 403 14.58 -10.92 -0.93
CA ILE A 403 13.89 -11.27 -2.18
C ILE A 403 14.82 -12.03 -3.13
N GLU A 404 16.06 -11.57 -3.32
CA GLU A 404 17.06 -12.25 -4.15
C GLU A 404 17.34 -13.68 -3.65
N LEU A 405 17.47 -13.86 -2.33
CA LEU A 405 17.67 -15.16 -1.70
C LEU A 405 16.46 -16.09 -1.88
N ALA A 406 15.23 -15.59 -1.74
CA ALA A 406 14.01 -16.37 -1.95
C ALA A 406 13.82 -16.75 -3.42
N ALA A 407 14.04 -15.80 -4.35
CA ALA A 407 13.93 -16.05 -5.79
C ALA A 407 14.90 -17.13 -6.28
N ALA A 408 16.09 -17.22 -5.68
CA ALA A 408 17.04 -18.30 -5.98
C ALA A 408 16.50 -19.70 -5.65
N ARG A 409 15.53 -19.83 -4.73
CA ARG A 409 14.91 -21.11 -4.35
C ARG A 409 13.92 -21.65 -5.38
N VAL A 410 13.50 -20.85 -6.37
CA VAL A 410 12.60 -21.26 -7.46
C VAL A 410 13.19 -22.40 -8.32
N ARG A 411 14.51 -22.63 -8.23
CA ARG A 411 15.17 -23.81 -8.80
C ARG A 411 14.60 -25.13 -8.27
N ALA A 412 14.21 -25.17 -7.00
CA ALA A 412 13.85 -26.39 -6.29
C ALA A 412 12.41 -26.38 -5.73
N LEU A 413 11.82 -25.20 -5.53
CA LEU A 413 10.51 -25.03 -4.89
C LEU A 413 9.57 -24.20 -5.77
N SER A 414 8.26 -24.47 -5.69
CA SER A 414 7.25 -23.57 -6.27
C SER A 414 7.06 -22.32 -5.40
N PRO A 415 6.52 -21.21 -5.95
CA PRO A 415 6.18 -20.02 -5.17
C PRO A 415 5.33 -20.34 -3.92
N ASP A 416 4.28 -21.17 -4.03
CA ASP A 416 3.47 -21.57 -2.87
C ASP A 416 4.27 -22.30 -1.79
N GLN A 417 5.21 -23.15 -2.20
CA GLN A 417 6.08 -23.89 -1.28
C GLN A 417 7.11 -22.99 -0.59
N ILE A 418 7.56 -21.93 -1.27
CA ILE A 418 8.42 -20.89 -0.70
C ILE A 418 7.60 -20.07 0.29
N ALA A 419 6.42 -19.59 -0.12
CA ALA A 419 5.52 -18.81 0.71
C ALA A 419 5.23 -19.53 2.03
N LYS A 420 4.76 -20.78 2.00
CA LYS A 420 4.49 -21.58 3.21
C LYS A 420 5.71 -21.74 4.12
N ARG A 421 6.90 -21.99 3.55
CA ARG A 421 8.13 -22.15 4.36
C ARG A 421 8.64 -20.86 4.98
N LEU A 422 8.28 -19.70 4.40
CA LEU A 422 8.55 -18.39 5.00
C LEU A 422 7.71 -18.11 6.26
N GLU A 423 6.94 -19.08 6.79
CA GLU A 423 6.48 -19.02 8.18
C GLU A 423 7.68 -19.05 9.14
N ASN A 424 8.72 -19.81 8.82
CA ASN A 424 10.01 -19.84 9.52
C ASN A 424 11.11 -19.24 8.63
N ARG A 425 11.06 -17.91 8.43
CA ARG A 425 11.82 -17.14 7.41
C ARG A 425 13.33 -17.43 7.39
N PHE A 426 13.95 -17.66 8.56
CA PHE A 426 15.39 -17.87 8.66
C PHE A 426 15.85 -19.27 8.22
N ASP A 427 15.01 -20.30 8.36
CA ASP A 427 15.37 -21.68 7.99
C ASP A 427 15.52 -21.85 6.47
N LEU A 428 14.74 -21.08 5.69
CA LEU A 428 14.77 -21.12 4.23
C LEU A 428 15.94 -20.33 3.63
N LEU A 429 16.44 -19.31 4.34
CA LEU A 429 17.39 -18.30 3.83
C LEU A 429 18.85 -18.51 4.29
N THR A 430 19.17 -19.67 4.86
CA THR A 430 20.49 -20.03 5.40
C THR A 430 21.53 -20.45 4.37
N ASP A 431 21.14 -20.68 3.11
CA ASP A 431 22.01 -21.26 2.08
C ASP A 431 22.04 -20.36 0.83
N GLY A 432 22.75 -19.23 0.94
CA GLY A 432 22.89 -18.19 -0.09
C GLY A 432 24.34 -17.98 -0.55
N SER A 433 24.51 -17.70 -1.84
CA SER A 433 25.74 -17.32 -2.58
C SER A 433 27.10 -17.41 -1.84
N ARG A 434 27.96 -18.36 -2.27
CA ARG A 434 29.36 -18.50 -1.80
C ARG A 434 30.25 -17.27 -2.08
N SER A 435 29.80 -16.29 -2.87
CA SER A 435 30.60 -15.13 -3.28
C SER A 435 30.30 -13.84 -2.49
N ALA A 436 29.30 -13.81 -1.61
CA ALA A 436 29.03 -12.67 -0.72
C ALA A 436 29.92 -12.72 0.54
N LEU A 437 30.23 -11.56 1.13
CA LEU A 437 30.93 -11.49 2.43
C LEU A 437 30.17 -12.32 3.48
N PRO A 438 30.84 -12.99 4.44
CA PRO A 438 30.19 -13.84 5.45
C PRO A 438 28.97 -13.21 6.13
N ARG A 439 29.00 -11.89 6.36
CA ARG A 439 27.92 -11.11 6.99
C ARG A 439 26.69 -10.88 6.10
N GLN A 440 26.85 -10.96 4.78
CA GLN A 440 25.78 -10.79 3.77
C GLN A 440 25.29 -12.14 3.22
N GLN A 441 25.87 -13.27 3.65
CA GLN A 441 25.53 -14.61 3.14
C GLN A 441 24.13 -15.07 3.56
N THR A 442 23.60 -14.57 4.68
CA THR A 442 22.23 -14.85 5.13
C THR A 442 21.59 -13.59 5.70
N LEU A 443 20.25 -13.49 5.58
CA LEU A 443 19.47 -12.42 6.23
C LEU A 443 19.72 -12.41 7.75
N ARG A 444 19.87 -13.61 8.35
CA ARG A 444 20.19 -13.79 9.76
C ARG A 444 21.53 -13.17 10.16
N ALA A 445 22.59 -13.41 9.40
CA ALA A 445 23.91 -12.84 9.68
C ALA A 445 23.92 -11.30 9.59
N THR A 446 23.08 -10.74 8.71
CA THR A 446 22.92 -9.28 8.61
C THR A 446 22.22 -8.71 9.85
N MET A 447 21.23 -9.44 10.40
CA MET A 447 20.48 -9.08 11.60
C MET A 447 21.28 -9.25 12.89
N ASP A 448 21.98 -10.39 13.06
CA ASP A 448 22.87 -10.62 14.21
C ASP A 448 23.91 -9.50 14.32
N TRP A 449 24.46 -9.05 13.19
CA TRP A 449 25.39 -7.92 13.19
C TRP A 449 24.73 -6.57 13.51
N SER A 450 23.49 -6.32 13.04
CA SER A 450 22.72 -5.12 13.46
C SER A 450 22.52 -5.10 14.97
N TYR A 451 22.20 -6.25 15.54
CA TYR A 451 21.95 -6.43 16.96
C TYR A 451 23.22 -6.25 17.80
N GLU A 452 24.38 -6.72 17.30
CA GLU A 452 25.67 -6.55 17.97
C GLU A 452 26.13 -5.09 18.10
N LEU A 453 25.65 -4.19 17.24
CA LEU A 453 25.97 -2.76 17.31
C LEU A 453 25.17 -2.00 18.38
N LEU A 454 24.07 -2.58 18.86
CA LEU A 454 23.20 -1.96 19.87
C LEU A 454 23.79 -2.05 21.27
N SER A 455 23.49 -1.05 22.11
CA SER A 455 23.73 -1.10 23.55
C SER A 455 22.85 -2.16 24.24
N GLU A 456 23.19 -2.54 25.48
CA GLU A 456 22.40 -3.56 26.21
C GLU A 456 20.95 -3.10 26.44
N ASP A 457 20.73 -1.81 26.71
CA ASP A 457 19.39 -1.24 26.92
C ASP A 457 18.58 -1.17 25.60
N GLU A 458 19.23 -0.84 24.48
CA GLU A 458 18.60 -0.89 23.14
C GLU A 458 18.22 -2.31 22.73
N ARG A 459 19.08 -3.30 23.01
CA ARG A 459 18.80 -4.72 22.74
C ARG A 459 17.61 -5.24 23.52
N ASP A 460 17.50 -4.83 24.78
CA ASP A 460 16.43 -5.20 25.68
C ASP A 460 15.09 -4.56 25.27
N LEU A 461 15.11 -3.28 24.87
CA LEU A 461 13.94 -2.63 24.30
C LEU A 461 13.52 -3.29 22.98
N LEU A 462 14.45 -3.49 22.04
CA LEU A 462 14.15 -4.11 20.75
C LEU A 462 13.51 -5.50 20.91
N ALA A 463 14.03 -6.31 21.84
CA ALA A 463 13.44 -7.62 22.15
C ALA A 463 12.00 -7.47 22.65
N GLN A 464 11.73 -6.55 23.58
CA GLN A 464 10.39 -6.32 24.12
C GLN A 464 9.41 -5.78 23.07
N LEU A 465 9.85 -4.88 22.18
CA LEU A 465 9.02 -4.34 21.09
C LEU A 465 8.48 -5.43 20.15
N SER A 466 9.08 -6.63 20.14
CA SER A 466 8.66 -7.74 19.28
C SER A 466 7.25 -8.30 19.58
N VAL A 467 6.67 -7.96 20.74
CA VAL A 467 5.29 -8.36 21.10
C VAL A 467 4.24 -7.57 20.34
N PHE A 468 4.55 -6.35 19.89
CA PHE A 468 3.64 -5.54 19.09
C PHE A 468 3.57 -6.07 17.65
N THR A 469 2.40 -6.00 17.03
CA THR A 469 2.18 -6.35 15.63
C THR A 469 1.54 -5.20 14.90
N GLY A 470 2.10 -4.85 13.74
CA GLY A 470 1.79 -3.59 13.06
C GLY A 470 2.53 -2.42 13.72
N ASP A 471 1.92 -1.25 13.67
CA ASP A 471 2.45 -0.07 14.35
C ASP A 471 1.95 0.05 15.80
N PHE A 472 2.65 0.85 16.59
CA PHE A 472 2.38 1.06 18.02
C PHE A 472 2.72 2.50 18.44
N SER A 473 2.08 2.97 19.50
CA SER A 473 2.30 4.31 20.07
C SER A 473 3.44 4.34 21.08
N LEU A 474 3.99 5.52 21.37
CA LEU A 474 4.97 5.69 22.44
C LEU A 474 4.38 5.31 23.82
N GLU A 475 3.11 5.65 24.06
CA GLU A 475 2.38 5.30 25.29
C GLU A 475 2.36 3.78 25.52
N ALA A 476 2.11 3.00 24.46
CA ALA A 476 2.15 1.54 24.53
C ALA A 476 3.56 1.03 24.87
N VAL A 477 4.60 1.61 24.26
CA VAL A 477 5.99 1.26 24.59
C VAL A 477 6.33 1.57 26.05
N GLU A 478 5.96 2.74 26.55
CA GLU A 478 6.23 3.15 27.93
C GLU A 478 5.53 2.28 28.97
N SER A 479 4.35 1.74 28.65
CA SER A 479 3.60 0.85 29.54
C SER A 479 4.09 -0.61 29.49
N VAL A 480 4.36 -1.11 28.28
CA VAL A 480 4.66 -2.54 28.05
C VAL A 480 6.14 -2.86 28.19
N CYS A 481 7.02 -1.97 27.71
CA CYS A 481 8.45 -2.21 27.70
C CYS A 481 9.10 -1.65 28.97
N THR A 482 9.61 -2.56 29.79
CA THR A 482 10.34 -2.19 31.01
C THR A 482 11.77 -1.81 30.67
N THR A 483 12.23 -0.66 31.17
CA THR A 483 13.67 -0.35 31.16
C THR A 483 14.37 -1.24 32.17
N ARG A 484 15.62 -1.60 31.89
CA ARG A 484 16.43 -2.42 32.79
C ARG A 484 16.60 -1.72 34.14
N GLU A 485 16.55 -2.49 35.24
CA GLU A 485 16.79 -1.96 36.58
C GLU A 485 18.11 -1.17 36.64
N GLY A 486 18.02 0.11 36.99
CA GLY A 486 19.16 1.03 37.07
C GLY A 486 19.48 1.80 35.78
N SER A 487 18.77 1.57 34.68
CA SER A 487 18.89 2.42 33.49
C SER A 487 18.33 3.82 33.76
N LYS A 488 19.02 4.84 33.23
CA LYS A 488 18.63 6.26 33.31
C LYS A 488 18.07 6.79 31.99
N ILE A 489 18.10 5.97 30.94
CA ILE A 489 17.66 6.33 29.59
C ILE A 489 16.17 6.03 29.52
N ASN A 490 15.37 7.00 29.05
CA ASN A 490 13.92 6.82 28.92
C ASN A 490 13.58 6.02 27.64
N ALA A 491 12.33 5.56 27.53
CA ALA A 491 11.88 4.75 26.40
C ALA A 491 11.98 5.51 25.07
N LEU A 492 11.72 6.82 25.06
CA LEU A 492 11.78 7.67 23.87
C LEU A 492 13.22 7.77 23.31
N ASP A 493 14.22 7.97 24.17
CA ASP A 493 15.62 8.07 23.77
C ASP A 493 16.11 6.73 23.17
N LEU A 494 15.74 5.61 23.80
CA LEU A 494 16.05 4.26 23.27
C LEU A 494 15.33 3.98 21.95
N LEU A 495 14.06 4.39 21.83
CA LEU A 495 13.28 4.24 20.61
C LEU A 495 13.86 5.09 19.47
N THR A 496 14.31 6.31 19.78
CA THR A 496 15.01 7.20 18.84
C THR A 496 16.31 6.54 18.36
N ALA A 497 17.09 5.94 19.26
CA ALA A 497 18.30 5.20 18.86
C ALA A 497 17.95 4.02 17.94
N LEU A 498 16.89 3.26 18.22
CA LEU A 498 16.46 2.17 17.34
C LEU A 498 15.97 2.67 15.97
N VAL A 499 15.36 3.85 15.90
CA VAL A 499 15.03 4.55 14.65
C VAL A 499 16.29 4.97 13.89
N ASP A 500 17.29 5.52 14.59
CA ASP A 500 18.58 5.88 13.98
C ASP A 500 19.28 4.65 13.40
N HIS A 501 19.19 3.50 14.09
CA HIS A 501 19.66 2.20 13.60
C HIS A 501 18.80 1.60 12.47
N SER A 502 17.72 2.30 12.08
CA SER A 502 16.71 1.86 11.11
C SER A 502 16.01 0.55 11.48
N LEU A 503 16.07 0.10 12.74
CA LEU A 503 15.41 -1.12 13.21
C LEU A 503 13.94 -0.89 13.51
N VAL A 504 13.58 0.36 13.81
CA VAL A 504 12.20 0.85 13.97
C VAL A 504 11.96 1.95 12.93
N ASN A 505 10.81 1.91 12.27
CA ASN A 505 10.36 2.97 11.37
C ASN A 505 9.39 3.91 12.09
N VAL A 506 9.38 5.17 11.67
CA VAL A 506 8.37 6.14 12.11
C VAL A 506 7.31 6.28 11.03
N VAL A 507 6.05 6.14 11.42
CA VAL A 507 4.87 6.27 10.57
C VAL A 507 4.04 7.43 11.10
N GLU A 508 3.78 8.42 10.25
CA GLU A 508 2.87 9.52 10.61
C GLU A 508 1.42 9.13 10.25
N LYS A 509 0.56 9.06 11.27
CA LYS A 509 -0.89 8.82 11.11
C LYS A 509 -1.67 9.81 11.96
N ASN A 510 -2.66 10.47 11.39
CA ASN A 510 -3.56 11.39 12.11
C ASN A 510 -2.84 12.46 12.96
N GLN A 511 -1.70 12.98 12.48
CA GLN A 511 -0.83 13.94 13.21
C GLN A 511 -0.10 13.38 14.44
N GLU A 512 -0.10 12.06 14.63
CA GLU A 512 0.68 11.36 15.65
C GLU A 512 1.82 10.55 15.02
N SER A 513 2.98 10.55 15.67
CA SER A 513 4.10 9.69 15.31
C SER A 513 3.90 8.31 15.95
N ARG A 514 3.75 7.30 15.10
CA ARG A 514 3.67 5.89 15.49
C ARG A 514 4.91 5.15 15.00
N TYR A 515 5.19 4.02 15.61
CA TYR A 515 6.41 3.26 15.38
C TYR A 515 6.08 1.88 14.85
N GLU A 516 6.88 1.37 13.94
CA GLU A 516 6.65 0.07 13.31
C GLU A 516 7.96 -0.71 13.24
N LEU A 517 7.92 -1.99 13.61
CA LEU A 517 8.99 -2.92 13.32
C LEU A 517 8.72 -3.57 11.96
N LEU A 518 9.74 -3.62 11.10
CA LEU A 518 9.70 -4.52 9.95
C LEU A 518 9.54 -5.95 10.47
N GLU A 519 8.67 -6.75 9.86
CA GLU A 519 8.30 -8.08 10.36
C GLU A 519 9.52 -9.03 10.50
N THR A 520 10.51 -8.89 9.63
CA THR A 520 11.81 -9.58 9.72
C THR A 520 12.62 -9.18 10.96
N VAL A 521 12.61 -7.90 11.33
CA VAL A 521 13.23 -7.39 12.57
C VAL A 521 12.46 -7.88 13.78
N ARG A 522 11.13 -7.82 13.73
CA ARG A 522 10.22 -8.28 14.78
C ARG A 522 10.43 -9.77 15.09
N GLN A 523 10.47 -10.63 14.08
CA GLN A 523 10.68 -12.08 14.27
C GLN A 523 12.05 -12.38 14.88
N PHE A 524 13.10 -11.70 14.42
CA PHE A 524 14.43 -11.82 15.00
C PHE A 524 14.44 -11.38 16.48
N ALA A 525 13.82 -10.24 16.77
CA ALA A 525 13.72 -9.71 18.13
C ALA A 525 12.89 -10.63 19.04
N LEU A 526 11.84 -11.27 18.52
CA LEU A 526 11.02 -12.25 19.25
C LEU A 526 11.81 -13.52 19.58
N GLU A 527 12.70 -13.98 18.70
CA GLU A 527 13.62 -15.08 19.02
C GLU A 527 14.54 -14.71 20.20
N LYS A 528 15.06 -13.47 20.21
CA LYS A 528 15.89 -12.97 21.33
C LYS A 528 15.08 -12.83 22.62
N LEU A 529 13.84 -12.33 22.55
CA LEU A 529 12.94 -12.23 23.69
C LEU A 529 12.58 -13.61 24.25
N SER A 530 12.32 -14.59 23.37
CA SER A 530 11.98 -15.97 23.75
C SER A 530 13.16 -16.70 24.41
N ALA A 531 14.39 -16.33 24.08
CA ALA A 531 15.60 -16.82 24.74
C ALA A 531 15.89 -16.11 26.08
N SER A 532 15.10 -15.09 26.44
CA SER A 532 15.23 -14.33 27.69
C SER A 532 14.14 -14.72 28.71
N ASP A 533 14.38 -14.43 29.98
CA ASP A 533 13.40 -14.66 31.05
C ASP A 533 12.24 -13.64 31.06
N LYS A 534 12.21 -12.69 30.11
CA LYS A 534 11.26 -11.58 30.06
C LYS A 534 10.02 -11.84 29.19
N LEU A 535 10.03 -12.87 28.34
CA LEU A 535 8.95 -13.11 27.37
C LEU A 535 7.55 -13.04 28.01
N LYS A 536 7.34 -13.80 29.09
CA LYS A 536 6.04 -13.86 29.76
C LYS A 536 5.64 -12.51 30.36
N ILE A 537 6.56 -11.83 31.04
CA ILE A 537 6.29 -10.53 31.68
C ILE A 537 5.92 -9.48 30.63
N THR A 538 6.61 -9.46 29.48
CA THR A 538 6.31 -8.53 28.38
C THR A 538 4.97 -8.85 27.70
N GLN A 539 4.66 -10.13 27.46
CA GLN A 539 3.36 -10.53 26.89
C GLN A 539 2.19 -10.23 27.84
N ASP A 540 2.36 -10.49 29.14
CA ASP A 540 1.35 -10.18 30.16
C ASP A 540 1.16 -8.66 30.32
N GLY A 541 2.25 -7.87 30.23
CA GLY A 541 2.20 -6.41 30.20
C GLY A 541 1.49 -5.86 28.97
N HIS A 542 1.77 -6.43 27.79
CA HIS A 542 1.07 -6.11 26.54
C HIS A 542 -0.42 -6.40 26.66
N LEU A 543 -0.79 -7.57 27.16
CA LEU A 543 -2.19 -7.93 27.39
C LEU A 543 -2.87 -6.95 28.36
N ALA A 544 -2.24 -6.64 29.49
CA ALA A 544 -2.80 -5.71 30.47
C ALA A 544 -3.07 -4.33 29.86
N PHE A 545 -2.11 -3.77 29.13
CA PHE A 545 -2.27 -2.48 28.46
C PHE A 545 -3.45 -2.47 27.47
N TYR A 546 -3.55 -3.49 26.62
CA TYR A 546 -4.62 -3.54 25.61
C TYR A 546 -6.00 -3.91 26.20
N VAL A 547 -6.05 -4.60 27.33
CA VAL A 547 -7.31 -4.76 28.09
C VAL A 547 -7.77 -3.41 28.62
N ASP A 548 -6.89 -2.66 29.28
CA ASP A 548 -7.22 -1.36 29.87
C ASP A 548 -7.61 -0.35 28.78
N LEU A 549 -6.89 -0.32 27.65
CA LEU A 549 -7.23 0.53 26.50
C LEU A 549 -8.60 0.18 25.90
N ALA A 550 -8.92 -1.12 25.79
CA ALA A 550 -10.22 -1.55 25.29
C ALA A 550 -11.36 -1.11 26.24
N GLU A 551 -11.16 -1.25 27.55
CA GLU A 551 -12.15 -0.85 28.55
C GLU A 551 -12.32 0.67 28.64
N GLU A 552 -11.24 1.44 28.54
CA GLU A 552 -11.29 2.90 28.50
C GLU A 552 -12.05 3.38 27.26
N GLY A 553 -11.79 2.78 26.09
CA GLY A 553 -12.43 3.18 24.84
C GLY A 553 -13.85 2.67 24.65
N PHE A 554 -14.25 1.58 25.32
CA PHE A 554 -15.57 0.97 25.23
C PHE A 554 -16.73 2.00 25.29
N PRO A 555 -16.87 2.84 26.36
CA PRO A 555 -17.98 3.78 26.44
C PRO A 555 -17.97 4.84 25.32
N HIS A 556 -16.80 5.18 24.79
CA HIS A 556 -16.65 6.19 23.73
C HIS A 556 -16.97 5.65 22.34
N VAL A 557 -16.53 4.42 22.04
CA VAL A 557 -16.89 3.72 20.81
C VAL A 557 -18.39 3.42 20.80
N TRP A 558 -18.95 3.05 21.95
CA TRP A 558 -20.36 2.75 22.11
C TRP A 558 -21.29 3.93 21.78
N VAL A 559 -20.86 5.16 22.06
CA VAL A 559 -21.60 6.37 21.67
C VAL A 559 -21.22 6.90 20.28
N GLY A 560 -20.18 6.33 19.65
CA GLY A 560 -19.75 6.68 18.29
C GLY A 560 -18.76 7.84 18.21
N ARG A 561 -17.87 8.03 19.19
CA ARG A 561 -16.80 9.04 19.07
C ARG A 561 -15.73 8.60 18.07
N THR A 562 -15.61 9.32 16.95
CA THR A 562 -14.68 8.99 15.87
C THR A 562 -13.23 8.85 16.33
N GLU A 563 -12.76 9.71 17.23
CA GLU A 563 -11.41 9.69 17.78
C GLU A 563 -11.04 8.33 18.40
N TRP A 564 -12.00 7.70 19.09
CA TRP A 564 -11.83 6.40 19.72
C TRP A 564 -11.96 5.24 18.74
N VAL A 565 -12.85 5.36 17.76
CA VAL A 565 -12.94 4.38 16.65
C VAL A 565 -11.63 4.36 15.87
N ASP A 566 -11.06 5.54 15.58
CA ASP A 566 -9.78 5.68 14.87
C ASP A 566 -8.60 5.16 15.69
N ARG A 567 -8.60 5.41 17.01
CA ARG A 567 -7.60 4.82 17.92
C ARG A 567 -7.68 3.29 17.94
N PHE A 568 -8.89 2.72 18.05
CA PHE A 568 -9.05 1.26 18.03
C PHE A 568 -8.68 0.63 16.70
N GLU A 569 -8.98 1.29 15.58
CA GLU A 569 -8.60 0.85 14.24
C GLU A 569 -7.08 0.84 14.06
N ALA A 570 -6.38 1.85 14.60
CA ALA A 570 -4.91 1.91 14.58
C ALA A 570 -4.28 0.79 15.44
N GLU A 571 -4.90 0.43 16.56
CA GLU A 571 -4.39 -0.57 17.50
C GLU A 571 -4.88 -2.00 17.24
N TYR A 572 -5.68 -2.23 16.18
CA TYR A 572 -6.40 -3.49 16.03
C TYR A 572 -5.52 -4.72 15.87
N ASP A 573 -4.38 -4.60 15.19
CA ASP A 573 -3.45 -5.72 15.05
C ASP A 573 -2.79 -6.09 16.41
N ASN A 574 -2.60 -5.11 17.30
CA ASN A 574 -2.18 -5.37 18.67
C ASN A 574 -3.32 -5.97 19.53
N PHE A 575 -4.58 -5.52 19.35
CA PHE A 575 -5.73 -6.16 20.00
C PHE A 575 -5.87 -7.63 19.63
N ARG A 576 -5.62 -8.00 18.37
CA ARG A 576 -5.60 -9.42 17.92
C ARG A 576 -4.58 -10.24 18.70
N VAL A 577 -3.33 -9.75 18.78
CA VAL A 577 -2.26 -10.47 19.51
C VAL A 577 -2.56 -10.56 20.99
N ALA A 578 -3.08 -9.50 21.59
CA ALA A 578 -3.51 -9.53 22.99
C ALA A 578 -4.66 -10.53 23.20
N MET A 579 -5.65 -10.58 22.30
CA MET A 579 -6.76 -11.55 22.37
C MET A 579 -6.25 -13.00 22.25
N ASP A 580 -5.36 -13.28 21.31
CA ASP A 580 -4.79 -14.62 21.13
C ASP A 580 -3.98 -15.06 22.38
N HIS A 581 -3.19 -14.15 22.96
CA HIS A 581 -2.49 -14.41 24.24
C HIS A 581 -3.46 -14.62 25.40
N ALA A 582 -4.53 -13.82 25.48
CA ALA A 582 -5.56 -13.93 26.51
C ALA A 582 -6.30 -15.28 26.43
N VAL A 583 -6.72 -15.71 25.24
CA VAL A 583 -7.35 -17.02 25.03
C VAL A 583 -6.44 -18.16 25.49
N ALA A 584 -5.12 -18.04 25.27
CA ALA A 584 -4.15 -19.06 25.66
C ALA A 584 -3.80 -19.06 27.15
N SER A 585 -3.81 -17.90 27.82
CA SER A 585 -3.18 -17.74 29.15
C SER A 585 -4.07 -17.11 30.22
N ASN A 586 -5.05 -16.29 29.85
CA ASN A 586 -5.93 -15.56 30.76
C ASN A 586 -7.33 -15.34 30.15
N PRO A 587 -8.22 -16.34 30.23
CA PRO A 587 -9.54 -16.26 29.61
C PRO A 587 -10.44 -15.15 30.20
N GLU A 588 -10.18 -14.68 31.43
CA GLU A 588 -10.88 -13.53 32.00
C GLU A 588 -10.58 -12.25 31.20
N SER A 589 -9.32 -12.00 30.87
CA SER A 589 -8.94 -10.89 29.98
C SER A 589 -9.53 -11.03 28.58
N ALA A 590 -9.66 -12.26 28.06
CA ALA A 590 -10.31 -12.50 26.77
C ALA A 590 -11.80 -12.10 26.79
N ILE A 591 -12.51 -12.42 27.88
CA ILE A 591 -13.91 -12.01 28.07
C ILE A 591 -14.02 -10.48 28.16
N ARG A 592 -13.16 -9.84 28.97
CA ARG A 592 -13.13 -8.37 29.12
C ARG A 592 -12.94 -7.69 27.76
N MET A 593 -11.90 -8.07 27.01
CA MET A 593 -11.65 -7.53 25.68
C MET A 593 -12.80 -7.82 24.70
N GLY A 594 -13.37 -9.02 24.73
CA GLY A 594 -14.45 -9.40 23.83
C GLY A 594 -15.70 -8.55 23.99
N ILE A 595 -16.02 -8.16 25.22
CA ILE A 595 -17.12 -7.24 25.53
C ILE A 595 -16.75 -5.80 25.13
N SER A 596 -15.54 -5.36 25.45
CA SER A 596 -15.09 -4.00 25.17
C SER A 596 -14.96 -3.69 23.67
N LEU A 597 -14.65 -4.69 22.84
CA LEU A 597 -14.51 -4.56 21.39
C LEU A 597 -15.81 -4.86 20.62
N ASP A 598 -16.90 -5.21 21.32
CA ASP A 598 -18.12 -5.75 20.74
C ASP A 598 -18.74 -4.81 19.68
N MET A 599 -18.99 -3.55 20.09
CA MET A 599 -19.52 -2.52 19.20
C MET A 599 -18.51 -2.10 18.12
N PHE A 600 -17.22 -2.10 18.46
CA PHE A 600 -16.16 -1.79 17.49
C PHE A 600 -16.19 -2.78 16.31
N TRP A 601 -16.35 -4.07 16.59
CA TRP A 601 -16.47 -5.08 15.54
C TRP A 601 -17.71 -4.89 14.66
N ASP A 602 -18.81 -4.38 15.22
CA ASP A 602 -20.05 -4.16 14.47
C ASP A 602 -19.93 -2.94 13.54
N ILE A 603 -19.41 -1.81 14.04
CA ILE A 603 -19.22 -0.58 13.23
C ILE A 603 -18.12 -0.74 12.18
N THR A 604 -17.05 -1.49 12.49
CA THR A 604 -15.93 -1.75 11.56
C THR A 604 -16.09 -3.05 10.79
N HIS A 605 -17.25 -3.72 10.92
CA HIS A 605 -17.65 -4.80 10.04
C HIS A 605 -16.82 -6.10 10.15
N ARG A 606 -16.28 -6.39 11.35
CA ARG A 606 -15.39 -7.51 11.68
C ARG A 606 -16.10 -8.70 12.35
N GLY A 607 -17.39 -8.89 12.05
CA GLY A 607 -18.26 -9.87 12.72
C GLY A 607 -17.78 -11.34 12.66
N LYS A 608 -17.03 -11.74 11.63
CA LYS A 608 -16.50 -13.11 11.51
C LYS A 608 -15.43 -13.41 12.57
N GLU A 609 -14.51 -12.48 12.80
CA GLU A 609 -13.47 -12.62 13.84
C GLU A 609 -14.09 -12.58 15.23
N ALA A 610 -14.99 -11.62 15.44
CA ALA A 610 -15.78 -11.48 16.66
C ALA A 610 -16.54 -12.78 17.01
N TYR A 611 -17.13 -13.45 16.00
CA TYR A 611 -17.78 -14.74 16.17
C TYR A 611 -16.79 -15.86 16.53
N ALA A 612 -15.64 -15.93 15.85
CA ALA A 612 -14.63 -16.94 16.13
C ALA A 612 -14.11 -16.85 17.58
N TRP A 613 -13.74 -15.66 18.04
CA TRP A 613 -13.31 -15.46 19.42
C TRP A 613 -14.44 -15.68 20.43
N GLY A 614 -15.66 -15.21 20.15
CA GLY A 614 -16.82 -15.47 21.02
C GLY A 614 -17.05 -16.97 21.24
N MET A 615 -16.90 -17.80 20.20
CA MET A 615 -17.01 -19.25 20.31
C MET A 615 -15.82 -19.89 21.04
N GLN A 616 -14.59 -19.41 20.81
CA GLN A 616 -13.41 -19.89 21.54
C GLN A 616 -13.50 -19.57 23.04
N ILE A 617 -13.94 -18.37 23.41
CA ILE A 617 -14.17 -17.96 24.80
C ILE A 617 -15.26 -18.83 25.45
N LEU A 618 -16.33 -19.16 24.72
CA LEU A 618 -17.36 -20.08 25.21
C LEU A 618 -16.79 -21.48 25.49
N GLU A 619 -15.97 -22.02 24.59
CA GLU A 619 -15.33 -23.33 24.76
C GLU A 619 -14.39 -23.35 25.98
N LEU A 620 -13.57 -22.30 26.15
CA LEU A 620 -12.67 -22.17 27.30
C LEU A 620 -13.40 -22.15 28.66
N THR A 621 -14.63 -21.61 28.67
CA THR A 621 -15.41 -21.42 29.89
C THR A 621 -16.46 -22.52 30.13
N GLU A 622 -16.56 -23.52 29.24
CA GLU A 622 -17.58 -24.58 29.32
C GLU A 622 -17.48 -25.42 30.60
N SER A 623 -16.26 -25.60 31.12
CA SER A 623 -15.99 -26.38 32.34
C SER A 623 -16.04 -25.56 33.63
N TRP A 624 -16.17 -24.23 33.55
CA TRP A 624 -16.09 -23.34 34.71
C TRP A 624 -17.31 -23.47 35.62
N GLN A 625 -17.15 -23.27 36.92
CA GLN A 625 -18.33 -23.15 37.79
C GLN A 625 -19.15 -21.89 37.43
N PRO A 626 -20.47 -21.86 37.70
CA PRO A 626 -21.28 -20.66 37.53
C PRO A 626 -20.64 -19.44 38.21
N SER A 627 -20.40 -18.38 37.43
CA SER A 627 -19.67 -17.17 37.84
C SER A 627 -20.05 -16.01 36.92
N LYS A 628 -19.70 -14.77 37.31
CA LYS A 628 -19.93 -13.59 36.46
C LYS A 628 -19.23 -13.72 35.10
N TRP A 629 -18.01 -14.24 35.07
CA TRP A 629 -17.25 -14.41 33.84
C TRP A 629 -17.86 -15.44 32.89
N ARG A 630 -18.34 -16.58 33.41
CA ARG A 630 -19.06 -17.55 32.57
C ARG A 630 -20.37 -16.97 32.01
N ALA A 631 -21.08 -16.17 32.80
CA ALA A 631 -22.29 -15.49 32.34
C ALA A 631 -22.01 -14.52 31.18
N LEU A 632 -20.95 -13.72 31.31
CA LEU A 632 -20.48 -12.77 30.31
C LEU A 632 -19.99 -13.47 29.03
N ALA A 633 -19.25 -14.57 29.15
CA ALA A 633 -18.84 -15.40 28.02
C ALA A 633 -20.03 -15.95 27.22
N LEU A 634 -21.05 -16.48 27.92
CA LEU A 634 -22.29 -16.95 27.31
C LEU A 634 -23.05 -15.82 26.59
N SER A 635 -23.06 -14.62 27.18
CA SER A 635 -23.69 -13.45 26.58
C SER A 635 -23.01 -13.02 25.29
N LEU A 636 -21.68 -12.89 25.31
CA LEU A 636 -20.89 -12.57 24.12
C LEU A 636 -21.13 -13.62 23.03
N ALA A 637 -21.02 -14.91 23.34
CA ALA A 637 -21.26 -15.99 22.39
C ALA A 637 -22.70 -15.99 21.83
N GLY A 638 -23.70 -15.68 22.65
CA GLY A 638 -25.10 -15.53 22.24
C GLY A 638 -25.26 -14.42 21.20
N THR A 639 -24.82 -13.20 21.53
CA THR A 639 -24.89 -12.04 20.62
C THR A 639 -24.17 -12.30 19.30
N ARG A 640 -22.93 -12.83 19.37
CA ARG A 640 -22.14 -13.11 18.18
C ARG A 640 -22.76 -14.23 17.32
N THR A 641 -23.40 -15.25 17.94
CA THR A 641 -24.13 -16.30 17.23
C THR A 641 -25.34 -15.74 16.47
N ALA A 642 -26.11 -14.85 17.10
CA ALA A 642 -27.26 -14.21 16.46
C ALA A 642 -26.83 -13.41 15.23
N ILE A 643 -25.82 -12.54 15.38
CA ILE A 643 -25.35 -11.66 14.31
C ILE A 643 -24.71 -12.46 13.16
N ALA A 644 -23.85 -13.44 13.47
CA ALA A 644 -23.09 -14.13 12.43
C ALA A 644 -23.90 -15.22 11.70
N THR A 645 -24.85 -15.86 12.36
CA THR A 645 -25.51 -17.07 11.83
C THR A 645 -27.01 -16.96 11.64
N GLY A 646 -27.66 -15.93 12.20
CA GLY A 646 -29.13 -15.82 12.20
C GLY A 646 -29.83 -16.90 13.05
N ASN A 647 -29.09 -17.77 13.75
CA ASN A 647 -29.65 -18.83 14.59
C ASN A 647 -30.06 -18.25 15.96
N TYR A 648 -31.16 -17.52 15.96
CA TYR A 648 -31.69 -16.86 17.17
C TYR A 648 -32.05 -17.84 18.30
N PRO A 649 -32.63 -19.03 18.06
CA PRO A 649 -32.89 -19.97 19.14
C PRO A 649 -31.62 -20.37 19.90
N LYS A 650 -30.55 -20.74 19.17
CA LYS A 650 -29.27 -21.11 19.79
C LYS A 650 -28.62 -19.92 20.51
N ALA A 651 -28.72 -18.73 19.92
CA ALA A 651 -28.23 -17.51 20.55
C ALA A 651 -28.95 -17.22 21.89
N LEU A 652 -30.27 -17.37 21.91
CA LEU A 652 -31.10 -17.22 23.11
C LEU A 652 -30.74 -18.25 24.18
N ASP A 653 -30.54 -19.53 23.81
CA ASP A 653 -30.13 -20.58 24.76
C ASP A 653 -28.85 -20.19 25.52
N PHE A 654 -27.86 -19.63 24.82
CA PHE A 654 -26.62 -19.18 25.45
C PHE A 654 -26.85 -18.00 26.41
N ILE A 655 -27.45 -16.92 25.92
CA ILE A 655 -27.55 -15.70 26.72
C ILE A 655 -28.58 -15.81 27.86
N GLU A 656 -29.66 -16.61 27.70
CA GLU A 656 -30.62 -16.89 28.78
C GLU A 656 -29.94 -17.70 29.91
N ALA A 657 -29.08 -18.66 29.57
CA ALA A 657 -28.25 -19.37 30.56
C ALA A 657 -27.28 -18.42 31.28
N GLY A 658 -26.70 -17.45 30.55
CA GLY A 658 -25.89 -16.37 31.12
C GLY A 658 -26.67 -15.50 32.10
N LEU A 659 -27.88 -15.07 31.73
CA LEU A 659 -28.75 -14.25 32.60
C LEU A 659 -29.07 -14.94 33.92
N VAL A 660 -29.36 -16.25 33.90
CA VAL A 660 -29.61 -17.03 35.13
C VAL A 660 -28.42 -16.97 36.08
N MET A 661 -27.19 -17.08 35.55
CA MET A 661 -25.96 -16.98 36.36
C MET A 661 -25.72 -15.55 36.86
N ALA A 662 -25.89 -14.55 35.99
CA ALA A 662 -25.63 -13.16 36.34
C ALA A 662 -26.59 -12.62 37.41
N ARG A 663 -27.82 -13.13 37.51
CA ARG A 663 -28.73 -12.76 38.61
C ARG A 663 -28.22 -13.18 40.00
N GLY A 664 -27.31 -14.14 40.08
CA GLY A 664 -26.69 -14.57 41.34
C GLY A 664 -25.37 -13.89 41.68
N PHE A 665 -24.61 -13.46 40.66
CA PHE A 665 -23.20 -13.05 40.81
C PHE A 665 -22.80 -11.78 40.05
N GLY A 666 -23.66 -11.27 39.16
CA GLY A 666 -23.35 -10.18 38.24
C GLY A 666 -23.48 -8.81 38.88
N GLU A 667 -22.62 -7.89 38.47
CA GLU A 667 -22.75 -6.48 38.81
C GLU A 667 -23.85 -5.84 37.94
N LYS A 668 -24.33 -4.66 38.33
CA LYS A 668 -25.43 -3.99 37.61
C LYS A 668 -25.06 -3.72 36.13
N ASN A 669 -23.82 -3.36 35.85
CA ASN A 669 -23.32 -3.15 34.48
C ASN A 669 -23.29 -4.45 33.67
N ASP A 670 -22.84 -5.55 34.27
CA ASP A 670 -22.87 -6.87 33.62
C ASP A 670 -24.30 -7.27 33.25
N LEU A 671 -25.24 -7.00 34.16
CA LEU A 671 -26.67 -7.28 33.93
C LEU A 671 -27.23 -6.44 32.78
N ILE A 672 -26.86 -5.15 32.67
CA ILE A 672 -27.25 -4.30 31.54
C ILE A 672 -26.74 -4.91 30.23
N TYR A 673 -25.48 -5.28 30.13
CA TYR A 673 -24.90 -5.87 28.91
C TYR A 673 -25.66 -7.12 28.46
N ILE A 674 -25.95 -8.03 29.39
CA ILE A 674 -26.70 -9.28 29.10
C ILE A 674 -28.13 -8.99 28.67
N LEU A 675 -28.83 -8.08 29.36
CA LEU A 675 -30.21 -7.70 29.05
C LEU A 675 -30.31 -6.96 27.70
N GLN A 676 -29.31 -6.15 27.35
CA GLN A 676 -29.20 -5.50 26.05
C GLN A 676 -29.05 -6.52 24.92
N GLY A 677 -28.15 -7.50 25.09
CA GLY A 677 -27.99 -8.60 24.13
C GLY A 677 -29.29 -9.40 23.96
N LEU A 678 -29.97 -9.74 25.06
CA LEU A 678 -31.26 -10.42 25.02
C LEU A 678 -32.33 -9.63 24.28
N SER A 679 -32.43 -8.33 24.55
CA SER A 679 -33.36 -7.44 23.86
C SER A 679 -33.07 -7.40 22.35
N ALA A 680 -31.80 -7.23 21.96
CA ALA A 680 -31.39 -7.21 20.56
C ALA A 680 -31.67 -8.53 19.84
N ILE A 681 -31.37 -9.69 20.45
CA ILE A 681 -31.64 -11.01 19.84
C ILE A 681 -33.16 -11.24 19.70
N ASN A 682 -33.96 -10.81 20.69
CA ASN A 682 -35.42 -10.93 20.60
C ASN A 682 -36.02 -9.99 19.54
N TRP A 683 -35.40 -8.84 19.27
CA TRP A 683 -35.76 -7.99 18.14
C TRP A 683 -35.59 -8.72 16.81
N PHE A 684 -34.41 -9.29 16.57
CA PHE A 684 -34.14 -10.07 15.35
C PHE A 684 -35.04 -11.32 15.22
N ALA A 685 -35.41 -11.94 16.33
CA ALA A 685 -36.33 -13.08 16.36
C ALA A 685 -37.82 -12.69 16.23
N GLY A 686 -38.16 -11.39 16.21
CA GLY A 686 -39.54 -10.90 16.17
C GLY A 686 -40.32 -11.05 17.49
N ASN A 687 -39.65 -11.31 18.60
CA ASN A 687 -40.24 -11.53 19.92
C ASN A 687 -40.37 -10.20 20.70
N PHE A 688 -41.18 -9.26 20.19
CA PHE A 688 -41.24 -7.89 20.69
C PHE A 688 -41.71 -7.75 22.16
N GLU A 689 -42.56 -8.65 22.67
CA GLU A 689 -42.91 -8.66 24.10
C GLU A 689 -41.74 -9.03 25.00
N LYS A 690 -40.93 -10.03 24.62
CA LYS A 690 -39.71 -10.38 25.37
C LYS A 690 -38.71 -9.24 25.31
N MET A 691 -38.53 -8.64 24.13
CA MET A 691 -37.69 -7.46 23.94
C MET A 691 -38.09 -6.32 24.91
N ARG A 692 -39.39 -6.00 24.99
CA ARG A 692 -39.92 -4.99 25.91
C ARG A 692 -39.59 -5.31 27.37
N ILE A 693 -39.79 -6.57 27.80
CA ILE A 693 -39.52 -6.99 29.18
C ILE A 693 -38.05 -6.76 29.55
N TYR A 694 -37.11 -7.20 28.71
CA TYR A 694 -35.69 -7.02 28.98
C TYR A 694 -35.28 -5.55 28.92
N ALA A 695 -35.81 -4.79 27.96
CA ALA A 695 -35.54 -3.35 27.84
C ALA A 695 -36.05 -2.54 29.05
N ASP A 696 -37.25 -2.84 29.55
CA ASP A 696 -37.79 -2.23 30.78
C ASP A 696 -36.95 -2.58 32.02
N GLU A 697 -36.45 -3.81 32.10
CA GLU A 697 -35.63 -4.27 33.24
C GLU A 697 -34.32 -3.48 33.29
N TYR A 698 -33.56 -3.41 32.19
CA TYR A 698 -32.29 -2.70 32.20
C TYR A 698 -32.43 -1.18 32.20
N LEU A 699 -33.53 -0.61 31.66
CA LEU A 699 -33.80 0.83 31.78
C LEU A 699 -33.85 1.28 33.24
N LYS A 700 -34.48 0.48 34.11
CA LYS A 700 -34.54 0.77 35.55
C LYS A 700 -33.15 0.75 36.18
N ILE A 701 -32.34 -0.25 35.82
CA ILE A 701 -30.95 -0.36 36.30
C ILE A 701 -30.13 0.85 35.83
N ALA A 702 -30.23 1.23 34.55
CA ALA A 702 -29.53 2.38 33.99
C ALA A 702 -29.95 3.70 34.66
N GLN A 703 -31.23 3.87 35.01
CA GLN A 703 -31.72 5.01 35.78
C GLN A 703 -31.17 5.05 37.20
N GLU A 704 -31.07 3.90 37.88
CA GLU A 704 -30.45 3.81 39.21
C GLU A 704 -28.97 4.16 39.19
N LEU A 705 -28.27 3.82 38.10
CA LEU A 705 -26.85 4.14 37.89
C LEU A 705 -26.63 5.55 37.32
N ASN A 706 -27.71 6.24 36.95
CA ASN A 706 -27.69 7.53 36.26
C ASN A 706 -26.89 7.49 34.93
N ASP A 707 -26.89 6.34 34.27
CA ASP A 707 -26.17 6.09 33.02
C ASP A 707 -27.00 6.54 31.82
N GLN A 708 -26.73 7.76 31.34
CA GLN A 708 -27.49 8.36 30.24
C GLN A 708 -27.37 7.58 28.93
N ASN A 709 -26.23 6.92 28.69
CA ASN A 709 -26.00 6.17 27.48
C ASN A 709 -26.93 4.97 27.40
N ASN A 710 -26.99 4.20 28.48
CA ASN A 710 -27.85 3.02 28.55
C ASN A 710 -29.33 3.40 28.63
N ILE A 711 -29.69 4.57 29.17
CA ILE A 711 -31.08 5.06 29.19
C ILE A 711 -31.60 5.29 27.76
N HIS A 712 -30.90 6.03 26.90
CA HIS A 712 -31.42 6.30 25.57
C HIS A 712 -31.46 5.04 24.69
N ILE A 713 -30.52 4.11 24.86
CA ILE A 713 -30.56 2.80 24.16
C ILE A 713 -31.79 1.99 24.58
N ALA A 714 -32.14 1.99 25.87
CA ALA A 714 -33.37 1.37 26.36
C ALA A 714 -34.61 1.99 25.75
N LEU A 715 -34.67 3.31 25.68
CA LEU A 715 -35.80 4.00 25.05
C LEU A 715 -35.90 3.65 23.56
N TRP A 716 -34.78 3.60 22.83
CA TRP A 716 -34.78 3.15 21.44
C TRP A 716 -35.32 1.70 21.30
N GLN A 717 -34.84 0.77 22.13
CA GLN A 717 -35.31 -0.62 22.09
C GLN A 717 -36.79 -0.76 22.51
N LEU A 718 -37.27 0.03 23.47
CA LEU A 718 -38.69 0.09 23.83
C LEU A 718 -39.54 0.65 22.68
N GLY A 719 -39.01 1.63 21.94
CA GLY A 719 -39.62 2.14 20.72
C GLY A 719 -39.80 1.05 19.66
N ALA A 720 -38.75 0.29 19.40
CA ALA A 720 -38.78 -0.84 18.47
C ALA A 720 -39.73 -1.96 18.92
N ALA A 721 -39.76 -2.27 20.22
CA ALA A 721 -40.72 -3.23 20.77
C ALA A 721 -42.18 -2.77 20.62
N ALA A 722 -42.46 -1.49 20.88
CA ALA A 722 -43.80 -0.92 20.74
C ALA A 722 -44.27 -0.94 19.27
N CYS A 723 -43.42 -0.49 18.33
CA CYS A 723 -43.72 -0.55 16.91
C CYS A 723 -43.96 -1.97 16.41
N GLY A 724 -43.12 -2.94 16.82
CA GLY A 724 -43.26 -4.35 16.45
C GLY A 724 -44.55 -5.00 16.99
N ASN A 725 -45.06 -4.51 18.12
CA ASN A 725 -46.37 -4.89 18.67
C ASN A 725 -47.56 -4.11 18.08
N GLY A 726 -47.31 -3.19 17.14
CA GLY A 726 -48.34 -2.41 16.45
C GLY A 726 -48.71 -1.06 17.09
N ASP A 727 -48.06 -0.66 18.19
CA ASP A 727 -48.27 0.65 18.82
C ASP A 727 -47.25 1.68 18.31
N ILE A 728 -47.51 2.20 17.10
CA ILE A 728 -46.62 3.11 16.39
C ILE A 728 -46.46 4.46 17.13
N GLU A 729 -47.53 4.99 17.72
CA GLU A 729 -47.51 6.28 18.43
C GLU A 729 -46.67 6.19 19.71
N LEU A 730 -46.83 5.12 20.48
CA LEU A 730 -45.97 4.89 21.64
C LEU A 730 -44.51 4.71 21.20
N GLY A 731 -44.27 3.96 20.13
CA GLY A 731 -42.93 3.75 19.58
C GLY A 731 -42.25 5.06 19.16
N LYS A 732 -42.96 5.93 18.44
CA LYS A 732 -42.51 7.26 18.05
C LYS A 732 -42.13 8.12 19.26
N SER A 733 -42.95 8.12 20.30
CA SER A 733 -42.67 8.88 21.53
C SER A 733 -41.38 8.43 22.22
N TYR A 734 -41.08 7.12 22.18
CA TYR A 734 -39.84 6.59 22.72
C TYR A 734 -38.62 6.96 21.87
N TYR A 735 -38.73 6.88 20.54
CA TYR A 735 -37.65 7.29 19.65
C TYR A 735 -37.34 8.79 19.75
N GLU A 736 -38.35 9.66 19.87
CA GLU A 736 -38.16 11.10 20.06
C GLU A 736 -37.41 11.41 21.36
N ARG A 737 -37.79 10.75 22.46
CA ARG A 737 -37.09 10.89 23.75
C ARG A 737 -35.66 10.31 23.71
N SER A 738 -35.47 9.20 23.01
CA SER A 738 -34.13 8.63 22.79
C SER A 738 -33.26 9.59 22.00
N LEU A 739 -33.80 10.23 20.95
CA LEU A 739 -33.06 11.16 20.12
C LEU A 739 -32.67 12.43 20.89
N GLU A 740 -33.61 13.01 21.66
CA GLU A 740 -33.34 14.19 22.49
C GLU A 740 -32.19 13.95 23.47
N LEU A 741 -32.18 12.78 24.14
CA LEU A 741 -31.11 12.41 25.05
C LEU A 741 -29.79 12.14 24.32
N ALA A 742 -29.83 11.42 23.20
CA ALA A 742 -28.63 11.12 22.42
C ALA A 742 -27.97 12.40 21.85
N GLU A 743 -28.76 13.37 21.39
CA GLU A 743 -28.25 14.67 20.94
C GLU A 743 -27.62 15.47 22.08
N LYS A 744 -28.24 15.45 23.27
CA LYS A 744 -27.71 16.14 24.45
C LYS A 744 -26.38 15.55 24.93
N GLU A 745 -26.24 14.23 24.89
CA GLU A 745 -25.01 13.52 25.31
C GLU A 745 -23.98 13.40 24.18
N ASN A 746 -24.28 13.95 22.99
CA ASN A 746 -23.43 13.87 21.80
C ASN A 746 -23.08 12.41 21.42
N SER A 747 -24.11 11.58 21.31
CA SER A 747 -24.05 10.14 20.99
C SER A 747 -24.54 9.88 19.56
N PRO A 748 -23.70 10.16 18.52
CA PRO A 748 -24.11 10.03 17.11
C PRO A 748 -24.59 8.62 16.76
N LEU A 749 -24.05 7.58 17.40
CA LEU A 749 -24.46 6.19 17.16
C LEU A 749 -25.91 5.91 17.57
N SER A 750 -26.34 6.53 18.66
CA SER A 750 -27.72 6.39 19.14
C SER A 750 -28.66 7.35 18.44
N SER A 751 -28.21 8.57 18.13
CA SER A 751 -28.97 9.52 17.32
C SER A 751 -29.29 8.93 15.93
N THR A 752 -28.31 8.29 15.27
CA THR A 752 -28.55 7.70 13.94
C THR A 752 -29.57 6.56 13.97
N SER A 753 -29.55 5.74 15.02
CA SER A 753 -30.51 4.63 15.18
C SER A 753 -31.94 5.14 15.39
N ALA A 754 -32.13 6.17 16.22
CA ALA A 754 -33.45 6.79 16.43
C ALA A 754 -33.95 7.54 15.20
N LEU A 755 -33.07 8.29 14.51
CA LEU A 755 -33.40 9.01 13.28
C LEU A 755 -33.84 8.07 12.16
N ARG A 756 -33.16 6.92 12.01
CA ARG A 756 -33.53 5.91 11.01
C ARG A 756 -34.95 5.38 11.23
N GLU A 757 -35.30 5.05 12.48
CA GLU A 757 -36.64 4.52 12.80
C GLU A 757 -37.74 5.57 12.63
N LEU A 758 -37.52 6.81 13.08
CA LEU A 758 -38.45 7.92 12.85
C LEU A 758 -38.64 8.23 11.36
N ALA A 759 -37.57 8.15 10.57
CA ALA A 759 -37.62 8.33 9.12
C ALA A 759 -38.42 7.22 8.45
N LEU A 760 -38.26 5.96 8.89
CA LEU A 760 -39.00 4.82 8.38
C LEU A 760 -40.51 4.93 8.69
N ILE A 761 -40.87 5.38 9.89
CA ILE A 761 -42.27 5.65 10.26
C ILE A 761 -42.86 6.73 9.34
N ALA A 762 -42.19 7.87 9.18
CA ALA A 762 -42.63 8.95 8.30
C ALA A 762 -42.76 8.50 6.82
N HIS A 763 -41.85 7.62 6.37
CA HIS A 763 -41.89 7.03 5.03
C HIS A 763 -43.12 6.15 4.85
N LYS A 764 -43.42 5.27 5.82
CA LYS A 764 -44.62 4.41 5.79
C LYS A 764 -45.93 5.23 5.87
N GLU A 765 -45.92 6.36 6.55
CA GLU A 765 -47.05 7.31 6.62
C GLU A 765 -47.24 8.15 5.35
N GLY A 766 -46.26 8.12 4.42
CA GLY A 766 -46.28 8.91 3.19
C GLY A 766 -45.81 10.36 3.34
N ASP A 767 -45.29 10.75 4.51
CA ASP A 767 -44.65 12.06 4.71
C ASP A 767 -43.20 12.03 4.20
N TYR A 768 -43.05 12.04 2.87
CA TYR A 768 -41.75 11.95 2.21
C TYR A 768 -40.84 13.15 2.52
N LEU A 769 -41.41 14.33 2.79
CA LEU A 769 -40.63 15.51 3.15
C LEU A 769 -39.94 15.29 4.49
N ARG A 770 -40.70 14.85 5.50
CA ARG A 770 -40.16 14.57 6.83
C ARG A 770 -39.23 13.36 6.82
N ALA A 771 -39.57 12.29 6.09
CA ALA A 771 -38.73 11.12 5.96
C ALA A 771 -37.35 11.45 5.38
N LYS A 772 -37.30 12.25 4.30
CA LYS A 772 -36.03 12.70 3.70
C LYS A 772 -35.18 13.52 4.67
N GLU A 773 -35.79 14.47 5.38
CA GLU A 773 -35.08 15.29 6.37
C GLU A 773 -34.45 14.42 7.46
N LEU A 774 -35.20 13.43 7.97
CA LEU A 774 -34.74 12.52 9.02
C LEU A 774 -33.66 11.56 8.51
N TYR A 775 -33.80 10.97 7.32
CA TYR A 775 -32.75 10.13 6.72
C TYR A 775 -31.46 10.91 6.48
N GLN A 776 -31.54 12.16 6.00
CA GLN A 776 -30.36 13.00 5.78
C GLN A 776 -29.63 13.32 7.10
N LYS A 777 -30.37 13.67 8.16
CA LYS A 777 -29.81 13.85 9.50
C LYS A 777 -29.19 12.56 10.03
N GLY A 778 -29.89 11.44 9.85
CA GLY A 778 -29.43 10.11 10.25
C GLY A 778 -28.13 9.72 9.55
N ILE A 779 -28.02 9.97 8.24
CA ILE A 779 -26.80 9.76 7.44
C ILE A 779 -25.63 10.58 7.98
N GLN A 780 -25.86 11.85 8.35
CA GLN A 780 -24.80 12.67 8.92
C GLN A 780 -24.33 12.09 10.27
N ALA A 781 -25.26 11.77 11.18
CA ALA A 781 -24.93 11.13 12.45
C ALA A 781 -24.21 9.77 12.26
N SER A 782 -24.60 8.99 11.25
CA SER A 782 -23.95 7.71 10.93
C SER A 782 -22.51 7.89 10.42
N LYS A 783 -22.25 8.94 9.63
CA LYS A 783 -20.89 9.33 9.22
C LYS A 783 -20.05 9.79 10.40
N ASP A 784 -20.65 10.59 11.29
CA ASP A 784 -20.02 11.05 12.52
C ASP A 784 -19.74 9.90 13.49
N ALA A 785 -20.41 8.75 13.36
CA ALA A 785 -20.13 7.52 14.12
C ALA A 785 -19.26 6.50 13.37
N ARG A 786 -18.79 6.80 12.15
CA ARG A 786 -18.12 5.85 11.23
C ARG A 786 -18.91 4.55 10.96
N TRP A 787 -20.24 4.60 11.03
CA TRP A 787 -21.08 3.45 10.74
C TRP A 787 -21.51 3.45 9.27
N GLU A 788 -20.66 2.89 8.40
CA GLU A 788 -20.88 2.88 6.95
C GLU A 788 -22.10 2.04 6.55
N GLY A 789 -22.27 0.85 7.17
CA GLY A 789 -23.43 0.00 6.89
C GLY A 789 -24.77 0.70 7.09
N ASN A 790 -24.96 1.36 8.24
CA ASN A 790 -26.19 2.10 8.52
C ASN A 790 -26.36 3.33 7.60
N THR A 791 -25.25 3.97 7.20
CA THR A 791 -25.26 5.04 6.20
C THR A 791 -25.85 4.57 4.88
N VAL A 792 -25.40 3.42 4.38
CA VAL A 792 -25.88 2.88 3.10
C VAL A 792 -27.35 2.45 3.19
N THR A 793 -27.76 1.80 4.28
CA THR A 793 -29.17 1.44 4.49
C THR A 793 -30.08 2.66 4.34
N MET A 794 -29.74 3.81 4.94
CA MET A 794 -30.53 5.03 4.79
C MET A 794 -30.44 5.67 3.39
N ILE A 795 -29.30 5.53 2.69
CA ILE A 795 -29.17 5.97 1.29
C ILE A 795 -30.11 5.17 0.38
N VAL A 796 -30.21 3.86 0.60
CA VAL A 796 -31.16 2.99 -0.14
C VAL A 796 -32.60 3.45 0.11
N LYS A 797 -32.95 3.80 1.36
CA LYS A 797 -34.28 4.37 1.67
C LYS A 797 -34.57 5.68 0.94
N LEU A 798 -33.59 6.59 0.88
CA LEU A 798 -33.73 7.82 0.10
C LEU A 798 -33.89 7.53 -1.40
N ALA A 799 -33.20 6.51 -1.94
CA ALA A 799 -33.33 6.11 -3.33
C ALA A 799 -34.75 5.61 -3.62
N GLN A 800 -35.36 4.88 -2.70
CA GLN A 800 -36.74 4.41 -2.82
C GLN A 800 -37.77 5.53 -2.78
N ILE A 801 -37.60 6.52 -1.89
CA ILE A 801 -38.47 7.71 -1.89
C ILE A 801 -38.34 8.42 -3.24
N ALA A 802 -37.12 8.54 -3.79
CA ALA A 802 -36.92 9.13 -5.12
C ALA A 802 -37.60 8.30 -6.23
N LEU A 803 -37.62 6.97 -6.14
CA LEU A 803 -38.38 6.11 -7.07
C LEU A 803 -39.89 6.33 -6.97
N GLN A 804 -40.43 6.45 -5.76
CA GLN A 804 -41.86 6.72 -5.52
C GLN A 804 -42.30 8.10 -6.02
N GLU A 805 -41.40 9.09 -6.01
CA GLU A 805 -41.60 10.40 -6.62
C GLU A 805 -41.30 10.44 -8.12
N ASN A 806 -40.92 9.31 -8.72
CA ASN A 806 -40.52 9.19 -10.12
C ASN A 806 -39.29 10.06 -10.51
N ASN A 807 -38.40 10.32 -9.56
CA ASN A 807 -37.13 11.04 -9.75
C ASN A 807 -35.98 10.04 -9.95
N LEU A 808 -35.87 9.51 -11.16
CA LEU A 808 -34.92 8.44 -11.50
C LEU A 808 -33.46 8.89 -11.43
N ASP A 809 -33.16 10.15 -11.75
CA ASP A 809 -31.79 10.69 -11.70
C ASP A 809 -31.27 10.72 -10.26
N GLN A 810 -32.11 11.18 -9.32
CA GLN A 810 -31.76 11.19 -7.90
C GLN A 810 -31.62 9.77 -7.34
N ALA A 811 -32.53 8.86 -7.67
CA ALA A 811 -32.43 7.46 -7.25
C ALA A 811 -31.14 6.81 -7.75
N ARG A 812 -30.78 7.03 -9.02
CA ARG A 812 -29.55 6.52 -9.63
C ARG A 812 -28.30 7.06 -8.96
N GLN A 813 -28.27 8.35 -8.63
CA GLN A 813 -27.14 8.95 -7.94
C GLN A 813 -26.98 8.36 -6.53
N LEU A 814 -28.07 8.20 -5.78
CA LEU A 814 -28.04 7.62 -4.44
C LEU A 814 -27.55 6.17 -4.45
N CYS A 815 -28.01 5.33 -5.39
CA CYS A 815 -27.49 3.96 -5.54
C CYS A 815 -25.98 3.95 -5.88
N LYS A 816 -25.50 4.87 -6.72
CA LYS A 816 -24.06 5.02 -7.02
C LYS A 816 -23.26 5.44 -5.78
N ASP A 817 -23.78 6.38 -4.99
CA ASP A 817 -23.13 6.84 -3.77
C ASP A 817 -23.04 5.71 -2.73
N GLY A 818 -24.11 4.92 -2.57
CA GLY A 818 -24.11 3.72 -1.72
C GLY A 818 -23.08 2.68 -2.18
N LEU A 819 -22.99 2.44 -3.49
CA LEU A 819 -22.05 1.46 -4.06
C LEU A 819 -20.60 1.90 -3.85
N ALA A 820 -20.32 3.20 -3.99
CA ALA A 820 -19.00 3.76 -3.73
C ALA A 820 -18.58 3.62 -2.25
N ILE A 821 -19.53 3.67 -1.31
CA ILE A 821 -19.25 3.41 0.10
C ILE A 821 -18.90 1.92 0.28
N TRP A 822 -19.75 0.99 -0.14
CA TRP A 822 -19.49 -0.43 0.07
C TRP A 822 -18.27 -1.00 -0.65
N ASN A 823 -17.96 -0.48 -1.84
CA ASN A 823 -16.74 -0.85 -2.55
C ASN A 823 -15.48 -0.41 -1.81
N ARG A 824 -15.51 0.71 -1.08
CA ARG A 824 -14.38 1.11 -0.21
C ARG A 824 -14.24 0.18 0.99
N SER A 825 -15.35 -0.31 1.54
CA SER A 825 -15.36 -1.25 2.67
C SER A 825 -15.15 -2.71 2.25
N ASN A 826 -15.01 -3.00 0.95
CA ASN A 826 -14.80 -4.33 0.36
C ASN A 826 -15.84 -5.37 0.79
N ARG A 827 -17.13 -4.98 0.80
CA ARG A 827 -18.25 -5.82 1.28
C ARG A 827 -19.26 -6.07 0.18
N ALA A 828 -19.49 -7.36 -0.12
CA ALA A 828 -20.40 -7.76 -1.18
C ALA A 828 -21.87 -7.75 -0.72
N GLU A 829 -22.16 -8.20 0.51
CA GLU A 829 -23.55 -8.36 1.00
C GLU A 829 -24.38 -7.07 0.96
N GLY A 830 -23.79 -5.92 1.29
CA GLY A 830 -24.51 -4.65 1.25
C GLY A 830 -24.83 -4.13 -0.15
N ASN A 831 -24.25 -4.74 -1.20
CA ASN A 831 -24.55 -4.39 -2.58
C ASN A 831 -25.85 -5.02 -3.10
N VAL A 832 -26.45 -5.96 -2.35
CA VAL A 832 -27.70 -6.62 -2.74
C VAL A 832 -28.86 -5.62 -2.80
N ASP A 833 -29.04 -4.78 -1.77
CA ASP A 833 -30.08 -3.75 -1.76
C ASP A 833 -29.85 -2.66 -2.81
N ILE A 834 -28.59 -2.36 -3.10
CA ILE A 834 -28.22 -1.42 -4.16
C ILE A 834 -28.58 -1.99 -5.53
N LEU A 835 -28.34 -3.28 -5.75
CA LEU A 835 -28.74 -3.98 -6.97
C LEU A 835 -30.26 -3.98 -7.12
N ALA A 836 -31.01 -4.22 -6.03
CA ALA A 836 -32.46 -4.10 -6.01
C ALA A 836 -32.94 -2.66 -6.36
N GLY A 837 -32.20 -1.65 -5.93
CA GLY A 837 -32.41 -0.26 -6.34
C GLY A 837 -32.21 -0.05 -7.85
N PHE A 838 -31.10 -0.56 -8.42
CA PHE A 838 -30.84 -0.47 -9.86
C PHE A 838 -31.85 -1.24 -10.71
N SER A 839 -32.27 -2.44 -10.28
CA SER A 839 -33.31 -3.21 -10.97
C SER A 839 -34.64 -2.47 -10.98
N SER A 840 -34.99 -1.82 -9.86
CA SER A 840 -36.18 -0.97 -9.74
C SER A 840 -36.10 0.26 -10.63
N ILE A 841 -34.94 0.93 -10.69
CA ILE A 841 -34.70 2.07 -11.61
C ILE A 841 -34.91 1.63 -13.07
N ALA A 842 -34.33 0.50 -13.49
CA ALA A 842 -34.49 -0.02 -14.85
C ALA A 842 -35.96 -0.31 -15.20
N GLY A 843 -36.72 -0.85 -14.23
CA GLY A 843 -38.14 -1.15 -14.39
C GLY A 843 -39.00 0.10 -14.58
N ILE A 844 -38.74 1.17 -13.82
CA ILE A 844 -39.47 2.43 -13.95
C ILE A 844 -39.03 3.23 -15.18
N ASP A 845 -37.75 3.18 -15.57
CA ASP A 845 -37.17 3.81 -16.77
C ASP A 845 -37.65 3.16 -18.08
N GLY A 846 -38.45 2.09 -18.02
CA GLY A 846 -38.98 1.38 -19.19
C GLY A 846 -37.98 0.45 -19.87
N LYS A 847 -36.80 0.22 -19.28
CA LYS A 847 -35.79 -0.72 -19.77
C LYS A 847 -36.12 -2.13 -19.30
N TYR A 848 -37.25 -2.66 -19.75
CA TYR A 848 -37.85 -3.85 -19.14
C TYR A 848 -36.97 -5.10 -19.21
N GLU A 849 -36.34 -5.41 -20.36
CA GLU A 849 -35.44 -6.59 -20.48
C GLU A 849 -34.26 -6.52 -19.51
N LEU A 850 -33.66 -5.32 -19.37
CA LEU A 850 -32.61 -5.05 -18.40
C LEU A 850 -33.13 -5.24 -16.96
N ALA A 851 -34.32 -4.72 -16.65
CA ALA A 851 -34.94 -4.87 -15.35
C ALA A 851 -35.20 -6.34 -14.99
N ALA A 852 -35.76 -7.13 -15.92
CA ALA A 852 -35.99 -8.56 -15.73
C ALA A 852 -34.70 -9.32 -15.43
N LYS A 853 -33.61 -9.01 -16.16
CA LYS A 853 -32.28 -9.57 -15.89
C LYS A 853 -31.76 -9.18 -14.52
N LEU A 854 -31.84 -7.90 -14.14
CA LEU A 854 -31.37 -7.44 -12.84
C LEU A 854 -32.21 -8.01 -11.69
N PHE A 855 -33.53 -8.24 -11.86
CA PHE A 855 -34.35 -8.93 -10.85
C PHE A 855 -33.87 -10.36 -10.61
N GLY A 856 -33.54 -11.11 -11.67
CA GLY A 856 -32.98 -12.45 -11.52
C GLY A 856 -31.67 -12.47 -10.75
N ALA A 857 -30.82 -11.48 -11.01
CA ALA A 857 -29.57 -11.30 -10.27
C ALA A 857 -29.80 -10.90 -8.81
N THR A 858 -30.72 -9.97 -8.53
CA THR A 858 -31.10 -9.56 -7.17
C THR A 858 -31.61 -10.74 -6.34
N ASP A 859 -32.52 -11.53 -6.89
CA ASP A 859 -33.11 -12.67 -6.19
C ASP A 859 -32.07 -13.78 -5.93
N SER A 860 -31.15 -14.01 -6.88
CA SER A 860 -30.01 -14.92 -6.66
C SER A 860 -29.08 -14.39 -5.58
N ALA A 861 -28.82 -13.07 -5.56
CA ALA A 861 -27.95 -12.47 -4.57
C ALA A 861 -28.55 -12.55 -3.14
N TYR A 862 -29.86 -12.34 -2.97
CA TYR A 862 -30.52 -12.60 -1.68
C TYR A 862 -30.47 -14.08 -1.27
N HIS A 863 -30.42 -15.01 -2.23
CA HIS A 863 -30.22 -16.44 -1.93
C HIS A 863 -28.79 -16.74 -1.44
N ASP A 864 -27.79 -16.11 -2.04
CA ASP A 864 -26.38 -16.25 -1.66
C ASP A 864 -26.07 -15.61 -0.28
N PHE A 865 -26.88 -14.61 0.13
CA PHE A 865 -26.78 -13.94 1.42
C PHE A 865 -28.07 -14.11 2.25
N PRO A 866 -28.37 -15.32 2.77
CA PRO A 866 -29.67 -15.64 3.38
C PRO A 866 -29.99 -14.88 4.68
N ASN A 867 -29.00 -14.21 5.27
CA ASN A 867 -29.18 -13.35 6.45
C ASN A 867 -29.45 -11.88 6.09
N TRP A 868 -29.38 -11.54 4.81
CA TRP A 868 -29.72 -10.22 4.30
C TRP A 868 -31.09 -10.32 3.64
N PHE A 869 -32.04 -9.47 4.04
CA PHE A 869 -33.40 -9.51 3.50
C PHE A 869 -33.94 -8.10 3.33
N MET A 870 -34.76 -7.94 2.29
CA MET A 870 -35.50 -6.73 2.03
C MET A 870 -36.61 -6.58 3.08
N ASP A 871 -36.76 -5.40 3.69
CA ASP A 871 -37.88 -5.19 4.61
C ASP A 871 -39.22 -5.09 3.88
N GLU A 872 -40.31 -5.18 4.65
CA GLU A 872 -41.67 -5.29 4.14
C GLU A 872 -42.08 -4.17 3.18
N LEU A 873 -41.67 -2.92 3.45
CA LEU A 873 -42.01 -1.78 2.61
C LEU A 873 -41.30 -1.90 1.26
N ASP A 874 -40.01 -2.21 1.31
CA ASP A 874 -39.17 -2.35 0.13
C ASP A 874 -39.61 -3.52 -0.73
N HIS A 875 -39.94 -4.65 -0.09
CA HIS A 875 -40.43 -5.85 -0.76
C HIS A 875 -41.74 -5.56 -1.49
N THR A 876 -42.64 -4.80 -0.87
CA THR A 876 -43.90 -4.39 -1.49
C THR A 876 -43.67 -3.50 -2.72
N ILE A 877 -42.74 -2.55 -2.63
CA ILE A 877 -42.38 -1.67 -3.75
C ILE A 877 -41.73 -2.48 -4.88
N TYR A 878 -40.77 -3.35 -4.54
CA TYR A 878 -40.05 -4.20 -5.47
C TYR A 878 -41.00 -5.13 -6.23
N ASP A 879 -41.87 -5.86 -5.52
CA ASP A 879 -42.86 -6.77 -6.12
C ASP A 879 -43.81 -6.04 -7.08
N HIS A 880 -44.23 -4.83 -6.70
CA HIS A 880 -45.09 -4.02 -7.56
C HIS A 880 -44.40 -3.68 -8.89
N ILE A 881 -43.11 -3.33 -8.85
CA ILE A 881 -42.33 -3.04 -10.05
C ILE A 881 -42.08 -4.32 -10.86
N VAL A 882 -41.74 -5.43 -10.21
CA VAL A 882 -41.57 -6.75 -10.87
C VAL A 882 -42.84 -7.15 -11.62
N ALA A 883 -44.00 -7.04 -10.97
CA ALA A 883 -45.29 -7.35 -11.58
C ALA A 883 -45.57 -6.48 -12.81
N LYS A 884 -45.30 -5.17 -12.72
CA LYS A 884 -45.45 -4.23 -13.85
C LYS A 884 -44.50 -4.57 -15.01
N VAL A 885 -43.24 -4.89 -14.72
CA VAL A 885 -42.25 -5.28 -15.75
C VAL A 885 -42.66 -6.59 -16.43
N LYS A 886 -43.14 -7.58 -15.66
CA LYS A 886 -43.63 -8.85 -16.19
C LYS A 886 -44.86 -8.66 -17.10
N GLU A 887 -45.77 -7.76 -16.75
CA GLU A 887 -46.93 -7.40 -17.58
C GLU A 887 -46.50 -6.79 -18.93
N GLN A 888 -45.49 -5.91 -18.93
CA GLN A 888 -45.04 -5.21 -20.15
C GLN A 888 -44.20 -6.07 -21.10
N LEU A 889 -43.38 -6.99 -20.57
CA LEU A 889 -42.54 -7.89 -21.39
C LEU A 889 -43.25 -9.13 -21.92
N GLY A 890 -44.27 -9.59 -21.21
CA GLY A 890 -44.81 -10.93 -21.38
C GLY A 890 -43.95 -12.00 -20.69
N GLU A 891 -44.59 -13.11 -20.34
CA GLU A 891 -44.06 -14.12 -19.42
C GLU A 891 -42.81 -14.86 -19.95
N ASP A 892 -42.79 -15.18 -21.25
CA ASP A 892 -41.68 -15.91 -21.88
C ASP A 892 -40.38 -15.10 -21.92
N ILE A 893 -40.46 -13.82 -22.28
CA ILE A 893 -39.29 -12.93 -22.38
C ILE A 893 -38.79 -12.59 -20.98
N PHE A 894 -39.71 -12.29 -20.05
CA PHE A 894 -39.36 -12.05 -18.65
C PHE A 894 -38.59 -13.24 -18.06
N HIS A 895 -39.12 -14.46 -18.19
CA HIS A 895 -38.48 -15.65 -17.64
C HIS A 895 -37.11 -15.91 -18.26
N LYS A 896 -36.95 -15.69 -19.57
CA LYS A 896 -35.65 -15.86 -20.24
C LYS A 896 -34.60 -14.91 -19.69
N GLU A 897 -34.88 -13.60 -19.63
CA GLU A 897 -33.90 -12.62 -19.16
C GLU A 897 -33.64 -12.76 -17.65
N TYR A 898 -34.67 -13.08 -16.87
CA TYR A 898 -34.56 -13.35 -15.43
C TYR A 898 -33.63 -14.55 -15.13
N GLU A 899 -33.74 -15.65 -15.86
CA GLU A 899 -32.83 -16.80 -15.70
C GLU A 899 -31.39 -16.51 -16.14
N ILE A 900 -31.19 -15.61 -17.11
CA ILE A 900 -29.83 -15.12 -17.43
C ILE A 900 -29.27 -14.34 -16.24
N GLY A 901 -30.08 -13.48 -15.63
CA GLY A 901 -29.72 -12.71 -14.44
C GLY A 901 -29.27 -13.57 -13.27
N LYS A 902 -29.98 -14.66 -12.98
CA LYS A 902 -29.62 -15.61 -11.91
C LYS A 902 -28.24 -16.25 -12.06
N GLN A 903 -27.70 -16.29 -13.27
CA GLN A 903 -26.38 -16.88 -13.52
C GLN A 903 -25.24 -15.86 -13.33
N MET A 904 -25.56 -14.57 -13.19
CA MET A 904 -24.58 -13.51 -13.00
C MET A 904 -24.18 -13.44 -11.54
N THR A 905 -22.87 -13.25 -11.29
CA THR A 905 -22.41 -12.92 -9.95
C THR A 905 -22.87 -11.52 -9.56
N LEU A 906 -22.91 -11.22 -8.25
CA LEU A 906 -23.27 -9.89 -7.75
C LEU A 906 -22.38 -8.78 -8.33
N SER A 907 -21.07 -9.05 -8.48
CA SER A 907 -20.13 -8.07 -9.04
C SER A 907 -20.39 -7.79 -10.52
N GLU A 908 -20.58 -8.85 -11.33
CA GLU A 908 -20.92 -8.72 -12.75
C GLU A 908 -22.24 -7.97 -12.94
N SER A 909 -23.23 -8.24 -12.09
CA SER A 909 -24.55 -7.60 -12.13
C SER A 909 -24.50 -6.10 -11.85
N LEU A 910 -23.68 -5.67 -10.88
CA LEU A 910 -23.48 -4.25 -10.57
C LEU A 910 -22.73 -3.51 -11.68
N GLU A 911 -21.66 -4.09 -12.23
CA GLU A 911 -20.94 -3.51 -13.36
C GLU A 911 -21.85 -3.38 -14.59
N PHE A 912 -22.65 -4.41 -14.85
CA PHE A 912 -23.64 -4.40 -15.92
C PHE A 912 -24.69 -3.30 -15.71
N ALA A 913 -25.27 -3.19 -14.51
CA ALA A 913 -26.22 -2.13 -14.17
C ALA A 913 -25.62 -0.73 -14.37
N LEU A 914 -24.39 -0.49 -13.91
CA LEU A 914 -23.72 0.81 -14.05
C LEU A 914 -23.44 1.20 -15.50
N LYS A 915 -23.19 0.22 -16.39
CA LYS A 915 -22.93 0.45 -17.80
C LYS A 915 -24.21 0.80 -18.57
N GLU A 916 -25.28 0.05 -18.33
CA GLU A 916 -26.53 0.14 -19.10
C GLU A 916 -27.50 1.23 -18.57
N LEU A 917 -27.30 1.68 -17.33
CA LEU A 917 -28.04 2.78 -16.70
C LEU A 917 -27.26 4.11 -16.71
N LYS A 918 -26.39 4.34 -17.69
CA LYS A 918 -25.71 5.64 -17.84
C LYS A 918 -26.68 6.77 -18.12
#